data_AF-A0A2H9PVB9-F1
#
_entry.id   AF-A0A2H9PVB9-F1
#
_cell.length_a   1.000
_cell.length_b   1.000
_cell.length_c   1.000
_cell.angle_alpha   90.00
_cell.angle_beta   90.00
_cell.angle_gamma   90.00
#
_symmetry.space_group_name_H-M   'P 1'
#
loop_
_entity.id
_entity.type
_entity.pdbx_description
1 polymer ?
#
loop_
_entity_poly.entity_id
_entity_poly.type
_entity_poly.pdbx_seq_one_letter_code
_entity_poly.pdbx_strand_id
1 'polypeptide(L)'
;MKKEVILVLFALLVLTPICLADDSWLYNSEKLLIELNISSGMEIIPESSDYYVDYVKARLSFFPEDDFQQRLIRLETNPDSLKKDDIIEFKWEQPDEKELYFLLNSDVETENKLKEITKKVGFPLENLDEEYIKYTKPTENIDLNDDIIRIASDIAEGEDDLYVIIHNIAEWVSKNIEYNIKYGTSTEKASWVLKKRIGTCDEFSSLFIALCRALGIPARYVSGVAYSNIPGLEGFGNHAWAEVYFPDYGWVPFDPTYGEFGFVNPSHIKLKTSADSGNTSTSYEWKGSKFDVSPEKLDISAALKKTDGIKSPLISIKADALKNSIGFGSYNLVETTISNLNSYYVPVTLRLSAPVELDVIDNKKNILLKPKEIKKVYWVVRLTEDLKRNYIYTLPVTVYELSDISSTSSVESKFGDLILTKQEIDEILEAKAEEKLKTYSTEIDLKCNPDKDNYYIDETVLVNCSIKNTGNIFLNDIRVCLENDCKILDLGISQEKNIDFLTKPKGMGKKETIVIAKSDRLSKISYLDYNTLDYPDVGITNLTYPIEISFNKNCSISFILNKLSYSIPKNVEIILLQNDFSEKWSLTSLDSNSIFNIDLNSRTLHEGGNDFKIIVNYEDDNNKKYETRRYFSITLAKLSFPQKIISLLYSIELWLESLF
;
A
#
# COMPACT_ATOMS: atom_id res chain seq x y z
N MET A 1 57.16 -20.86 74.39
CA MET A 1 56.64 -19.52 74.04
C MET A 1 57.03 -19.18 72.61
N LYS A 2 56.08 -19.27 71.68
CA LYS A 2 55.74 -18.27 70.65
C LYS A 2 54.72 -18.95 69.73
N LYS A 3 53.45 -18.56 69.91
CA LYS A 3 52.34 -18.89 69.00
C LYS A 3 52.52 -17.99 67.79
N GLU A 4 52.66 -18.58 66.60
CA GLU A 4 52.42 -17.84 65.36
C GLU A 4 51.03 -18.21 64.87
N VAL A 5 50.14 -17.22 64.99
CA VAL A 5 48.79 -17.20 64.45
C VAL A 5 48.95 -16.84 62.98
N ILE A 6 48.75 -17.80 62.08
CA ILE A 6 48.61 -17.51 60.65
C ILE A 6 47.15 -17.10 60.44
N LEU A 7 46.96 -15.79 60.31
CA LEU A 7 45.72 -15.15 59.92
C LEU A 7 45.47 -15.49 58.44
N VAL A 8 44.60 -16.47 58.16
CA VAL A 8 44.10 -16.72 56.80
C VAL A 8 43.09 -15.61 56.48
N LEU A 9 43.55 -14.58 55.78
CA LEU A 9 42.70 -13.54 55.23
C LEU A 9 41.82 -14.19 54.14
N PHE A 10 40.54 -14.40 54.43
CA PHE A 10 39.53 -14.70 53.41
C PHE A 10 39.37 -13.42 52.56
N ALA A 11 40.18 -13.28 51.51
CA ALA A 11 39.93 -12.31 50.47
C ALA A 11 38.73 -12.81 49.65
N LEU A 12 37.52 -12.45 50.11
CA LEU A 12 36.30 -12.53 49.31
C LEU A 12 36.45 -11.48 48.20
N LEU A 13 37.18 -11.84 47.14
CA LEU A 13 37.22 -11.09 45.90
C LEU A 13 35.85 -11.31 45.24
N VAL A 14 34.87 -10.52 45.67
CA VAL A 14 33.70 -10.21 44.86
C VAL A 14 34.26 -9.41 43.69
N LEU A 15 34.72 -10.13 42.66
CA LEU A 15 34.83 -9.58 41.32
C LEU A 15 33.39 -9.31 40.91
N THR A 16 32.87 -8.14 41.30
CA THR A 16 31.79 -7.53 40.52
C THR A 16 32.31 -7.51 39.08
N PRO A 17 31.56 -8.05 38.11
CA PRO A 17 31.87 -7.76 36.73
C PRO A 17 31.99 -6.25 36.66
N ILE A 18 33.10 -5.76 36.14
CA ILE A 18 33.17 -4.40 35.64
C ILE A 18 32.14 -4.39 34.51
N CYS A 19 30.89 -4.11 34.88
CA CYS A 19 29.86 -3.76 33.93
C CYS A 19 30.43 -2.56 33.19
N LEU A 20 30.43 -2.61 31.87
CA LEU A 20 30.69 -1.46 31.03
C LEU A 20 29.64 -0.41 31.39
N ALA A 21 29.93 0.42 32.39
CA ALA A 21 29.18 1.60 32.71
C ALA A 21 29.63 2.69 31.74
N ASP A 22 28.84 2.96 30.70
CA ASP A 22 28.87 4.30 30.07
C ASP A 22 27.59 4.70 29.29
N ASP A 23 26.65 3.79 29.00
CA ASP A 23 25.43 4.14 28.22
C ASP A 23 24.09 3.86 28.93
N SER A 24 24.06 3.71 30.27
CA SER A 24 22.80 3.43 30.99
C SER A 24 21.75 4.52 30.81
N TRP A 25 22.17 5.76 30.54
CA TRP A 25 21.30 6.89 30.23
C TRP A 25 20.45 6.67 28.98
N LEU A 26 20.91 5.85 28.02
CA LEU A 26 20.25 5.64 26.74
C LEU A 26 18.84 5.07 26.88
N TYR A 27 18.63 4.17 27.84
CA TYR A 27 17.34 3.49 28.05
C TYR A 27 16.66 3.89 29.36
N ASN A 28 17.42 4.37 30.35
CA ASN A 28 16.88 4.72 31.66
C ASN A 28 16.44 6.17 31.78
N SER A 29 17.00 7.10 31.00
CA SER A 29 16.61 8.50 31.13
C SER A 29 15.18 8.69 30.62
N GLU A 30 14.42 9.51 31.34
CA GLU A 30 13.07 9.90 30.92
C GLU A 30 13.15 10.89 29.76
N LYS A 31 14.13 11.79 29.80
CA LYS A 31 14.39 12.79 28.76
C LYS A 31 15.87 12.98 28.49
N LEU A 32 16.18 13.35 27.25
CA LEU A 32 17.50 13.82 26.85
C LEU A 32 17.38 15.21 26.23
N LEU A 33 18.36 16.07 26.50
CA LEU A 33 18.57 17.30 25.75
C LEU A 33 19.80 17.08 24.87
N ILE A 34 19.62 17.19 23.56
CA ILE A 34 20.65 16.90 22.56
C ILE A 34 20.85 18.16 21.71
N GLU A 35 22.10 18.58 21.57
CA GLU A 35 22.48 19.59 20.58
C GLU A 35 22.66 18.91 19.23
N LEU A 36 22.08 19.50 18.18
CA LEU A 36 22.20 19.02 16.82
C LEU A 36 22.66 20.18 15.92
N ASN A 37 23.75 19.96 15.20
CA ASN A 37 24.26 20.87 14.18
C ASN A 37 24.16 20.21 12.81
N ILE A 38 23.60 20.94 11.85
CA ILE A 38 23.51 20.54 10.45
C ILE A 38 24.15 21.65 9.61
N SER A 39 25.16 21.33 8.81
CA SER A 39 25.83 22.31 7.95
C SER A 39 26.15 21.72 6.58
N SER A 40 26.29 22.59 5.59
CA SER A 40 26.82 22.22 4.27
C SER A 40 27.32 23.46 3.56
N GLY A 41 28.19 23.25 2.57
CA GLY A 41 28.71 24.26 1.68
C GLY A 41 28.23 24.09 0.23
N MET A 42 28.53 25.10 -0.59
CA MET A 42 28.50 25.02 -2.04
C MET A 42 29.51 25.99 -2.63
N GLU A 43 30.09 25.60 -3.76
CA GLU A 43 31.04 26.42 -4.51
C GLU A 43 30.41 26.93 -5.80
N ILE A 44 30.47 28.24 -6.03
CA ILE A 44 30.17 28.88 -7.30
C ILE A 44 31.36 28.65 -8.23
N ILE A 45 31.11 28.01 -9.37
CA ILE A 45 32.10 27.69 -10.40
C ILE A 45 31.87 28.62 -11.60
N PRO A 46 32.67 29.69 -11.78
CA PRO A 46 32.56 30.55 -12.95
C PRO A 46 32.99 29.82 -14.21
N GLU A 47 32.17 29.87 -15.26
CA GLU A 47 32.52 29.34 -16.59
C GLU A 47 33.26 30.37 -17.44
N SER A 48 33.20 31.66 -17.04
CA SER A 48 33.83 32.78 -17.75
C SER A 48 34.15 33.93 -16.80
N SER A 49 34.99 34.87 -17.24
CA SER A 49 35.33 36.07 -16.46
C SER A 49 34.18 37.08 -16.33
N ASP A 50 33.17 37.00 -17.19
CA ASP A 50 32.00 37.88 -17.18
C ASP A 50 30.74 37.17 -16.66
N TYR A 51 30.92 36.16 -15.80
CA TYR A 51 29.83 35.52 -15.09
C TYR A 51 29.10 36.48 -14.15
N TYR A 52 27.83 36.18 -13.90
CA TYR A 52 26.98 36.97 -13.03
C TYR A 52 26.05 36.04 -12.25
N VAL A 53 25.98 36.27 -10.93
CA VAL A 53 25.09 35.53 -10.02
C VAL A 53 24.01 36.50 -9.56
N ASP A 54 22.74 36.20 -9.85
CA ASP A 54 21.58 36.93 -9.32
C ASP A 54 21.30 36.44 -7.89
N TYR A 55 21.12 35.12 -7.74
CA TYR A 55 21.01 34.49 -6.43
C TYR A 55 21.40 33.01 -6.46
N VAL A 56 21.73 32.48 -5.28
CA VAL A 56 21.82 31.05 -5.00
C VAL A 56 20.95 30.73 -3.78
N LYS A 57 20.29 29.57 -3.76
CA LYS A 57 19.45 29.09 -2.67
C LYS A 57 19.80 27.66 -2.29
N ALA A 58 19.82 27.39 -0.99
CA ALA A 58 19.77 26.05 -0.43
C ALA A 58 18.39 25.84 0.21
N ARG A 59 17.72 24.73 -0.10
CA ARG A 59 16.47 24.33 0.53
C ARG A 59 16.69 23.03 1.29
N LEU A 60 16.61 23.10 2.61
CA LEU A 60 16.79 22.00 3.54
C LEU A 60 15.41 21.50 4.00
N SER A 61 15.11 20.22 3.76
CA SER A 61 13.90 19.53 4.24
C SER A 61 14.19 18.56 5.41
N PHE A 62 15.36 18.72 6.01
CA PHE A 62 15.96 17.76 6.93
C PHE A 62 16.46 18.50 8.17
N PHE A 63 15.57 18.71 9.13
CA PHE A 63 15.80 19.48 10.35
C PHE A 63 14.81 19.04 11.44
N PRO A 64 15.10 19.24 12.73
CA PRO A 64 14.23 18.76 13.79
C PRO A 64 12.97 19.61 13.92
N GLU A 65 11.85 18.95 14.17
CA GLU A 65 10.55 19.57 14.46
C GLU A 65 9.91 18.95 15.69
N ASP A 66 8.84 19.56 16.20
CA ASP A 66 8.05 18.99 17.28
C ASP A 66 7.33 17.71 16.81
N ASP A 67 7.39 16.66 17.61
CA ASP A 67 6.72 15.38 17.38
C ASP A 67 6.31 14.73 18.71
N PHE A 68 5.64 13.58 18.66
CA PHE A 68 5.19 12.86 19.85
C PHE A 68 6.29 12.55 20.88
N GLN A 69 7.53 12.33 20.43
CA GLN A 69 8.70 11.97 21.25
C GLN A 69 9.77 13.06 21.35
N GLN A 70 9.62 14.19 20.66
CA GLN A 70 10.64 15.24 20.67
C GLN A 70 10.03 16.64 20.62
N ARG A 71 10.74 17.60 21.21
CA ARG A 71 10.38 19.01 21.24
C ARG A 71 11.59 19.86 20.87
N LEU A 72 11.40 20.79 19.94
CA LEU A 72 12.40 21.75 19.52
C LEU A 72 12.49 22.89 20.54
N ILE A 73 13.60 22.98 21.26
CA ILE A 73 13.82 24.00 22.30
C ILE A 73 14.37 25.28 21.68
N ARG A 74 15.30 25.13 20.74
CA ARG A 74 15.97 26.24 20.06
C ARG A 74 16.33 25.80 18.64
N LEU A 75 16.22 26.72 17.69
CA LEU A 75 16.73 26.56 16.34
C LEU A 75 17.26 27.91 15.86
N GLU A 76 18.53 27.93 15.49
CA GLU A 76 19.24 29.08 14.95
C GLU A 76 19.91 28.70 13.65
N THR A 77 19.96 29.66 12.72
CA THR A 77 20.53 29.46 11.39
C THR A 77 21.56 30.54 11.09
N ASN A 78 22.59 30.19 10.33
CA ASN A 78 23.53 31.13 9.76
C ASN A 78 23.84 30.74 8.31
N PRO A 79 23.60 31.60 7.29
CA PRO A 79 22.96 32.92 7.40
C PRO A 79 21.50 32.82 7.88
N ASP A 80 20.86 33.97 8.11
CA ASP A 80 19.43 34.02 8.37
C ASP A 80 18.65 33.28 7.27
N SER A 81 17.62 32.54 7.68
CA SER A 81 16.86 31.65 6.80
C SER A 81 15.37 31.95 6.86
N LEU A 82 14.65 31.47 5.84
CA LEU A 82 13.19 31.52 5.77
C LEU A 82 12.65 30.10 5.92
N LYS A 83 11.95 29.82 7.02
CA LYS A 83 11.17 28.60 7.16
C LYS A 83 9.82 28.76 6.45
N LYS A 84 9.52 27.88 5.50
CA LYS A 84 8.22 27.76 4.84
C LYS A 84 7.83 26.30 4.76
N ASP A 85 6.70 25.95 5.37
CA ASP A 85 6.23 24.57 5.49
C ASP A 85 7.36 23.69 6.08
N ASP A 86 7.65 22.55 5.46
CA ASP A 86 8.67 21.58 5.88
C ASP A 86 10.05 21.88 5.26
N ILE A 87 10.33 23.16 4.93
CA ILE A 87 11.58 23.59 4.27
C ILE A 87 12.17 24.82 4.96
N ILE A 88 13.47 24.77 5.23
CA ILE A 88 14.30 25.93 5.57
C ILE A 88 15.06 26.37 4.31
N GLU A 89 14.79 27.59 3.84
CA GLU A 89 15.44 28.20 2.69
C GLU A 89 16.55 29.17 3.15
N PHE A 90 17.77 28.90 2.72
CA PHE A 90 18.91 29.82 2.79
C PHE A 90 19.08 30.49 1.43
N LYS A 91 19.24 31.81 1.39
CA LYS A 91 19.35 32.57 0.15
C LYS A 91 20.51 33.57 0.21
N TRP A 92 21.36 33.51 -0.81
CA TRP A 92 22.42 34.49 -1.05
C TRP A 92 22.05 35.32 -2.29
N GLU A 93 21.80 36.61 -2.09
CA GLU A 93 21.56 37.56 -3.18
C GLU A 93 22.88 38.19 -3.61
N GLN A 94 23.20 38.08 -4.90
CA GLN A 94 24.41 38.63 -5.52
C GLN A 94 25.68 38.39 -4.66
N PRO A 95 26.02 37.13 -4.34
CA PRO A 95 27.13 36.82 -3.45
C PRO A 95 28.47 37.29 -4.03
N ASP A 96 29.26 37.97 -3.19
CA ASP A 96 30.64 38.36 -3.51
C ASP A 96 31.64 37.20 -3.33
N GLU A 97 31.30 36.26 -2.43
CA GLU A 97 32.10 35.07 -2.14
C GLU A 97 31.72 33.91 -3.05
N LYS A 98 32.70 33.07 -3.42
CA LYS A 98 32.45 31.87 -4.23
C LYS A 98 32.01 30.67 -3.39
N GLU A 99 32.49 30.59 -2.16
CA GLU A 99 32.12 29.55 -1.22
C GLU A 99 30.96 30.07 -0.36
N LEU A 100 29.83 29.39 -0.41
CA LEU A 100 28.65 29.72 0.38
C LEU A 100 28.40 28.58 1.35
N TYR A 101 28.10 28.90 2.61
CA TYR A 101 27.85 27.90 3.63
C TYR A 101 26.58 28.22 4.41
N PHE A 102 25.90 27.16 4.86
CA PHE A 102 24.84 27.28 5.84
C PHE A 102 25.10 26.41 7.06
N LEU A 103 24.60 26.86 8.21
CA LEU A 103 24.60 26.17 9.48
C LEU A 103 23.20 26.28 10.10
N LEU A 104 22.74 25.18 10.68
CA LEU A 104 21.57 25.09 11.53
C LEU A 104 22.02 24.47 12.85
N ASN A 105 21.88 25.21 13.94
CA ASN A 105 22.14 24.73 15.30
C ASN A 105 20.80 24.63 16.03
N SER A 106 20.55 23.49 16.68
CA SER A 106 19.32 23.24 17.39
C SER A 106 19.55 22.51 18.71
N ASP A 107 18.68 22.81 19.67
CA ASP A 107 18.56 22.04 20.91
C ASP A 107 17.24 21.28 20.85
N VAL A 108 17.31 19.95 20.92
CA VAL A 108 16.16 19.06 20.84
C VAL A 108 16.03 18.32 22.16
N GLU A 109 14.88 18.43 22.80
CA GLU A 109 14.53 17.60 23.95
C GLU A 109 13.75 16.38 23.46
N THR A 110 14.23 15.18 23.75
CA THR A 110 13.56 13.92 23.40
C THR A 110 13.06 13.23 24.66
N GLU A 111 11.93 12.52 24.56
CA GLU A 111 11.28 11.80 25.65
C GLU A 111 11.23 10.29 25.39
N ASN A 112 11.51 9.51 26.43
CA ASN A 112 11.48 8.05 26.40
C ASN A 112 10.05 7.52 26.57
N LYS A 113 9.22 7.83 25.57
CA LYS A 113 7.77 7.65 25.61
C LYS A 113 7.30 6.61 24.61
N LEU A 114 6.37 5.75 25.02
CA LEU A 114 5.72 4.78 24.14
C LEU A 114 4.38 5.30 23.63
N LYS A 115 4.01 4.88 22.41
CA LYS A 115 2.63 5.01 21.96
C LYS A 115 1.76 3.98 22.66
N GLU A 116 0.82 4.44 23.48
CA GLU A 116 -0.02 3.57 24.30
C GLU A 116 -1.16 2.93 23.48
N ILE A 117 -0.84 1.85 22.76
CA ILE A 117 -1.85 1.05 22.07
C ILE A 117 -2.62 0.25 23.13
N THR A 118 -3.86 0.63 23.41
CA THR A 118 -4.66 0.06 24.52
C THR A 118 -5.57 -1.08 24.11
N LYS A 119 -5.86 -1.20 22.82
CA LYS A 119 -6.75 -2.23 22.26
C LYS A 119 -6.09 -2.89 21.06
N LYS A 120 -6.46 -4.15 20.83
CA LYS A 120 -6.11 -4.87 19.61
C LYS A 120 -6.66 -4.11 18.39
N VAL A 121 -5.78 -3.82 17.44
CA VAL A 121 -6.15 -3.31 16.12
C VAL A 121 -6.32 -4.51 15.21
N GLY A 122 -7.51 -4.66 14.62
CA GLY A 122 -7.84 -5.79 13.75
C GLY A 122 -7.03 -5.79 12.46
N PHE A 123 -6.70 -6.97 11.97
CA PHE A 123 -6.02 -7.18 10.68
C PHE A 123 -6.75 -8.27 9.87
N PRO A 124 -6.86 -8.15 8.52
CA PRO A 124 -6.35 -7.09 7.65
C PRO A 124 -6.98 -5.71 7.89
N LEU A 125 -6.28 -4.64 7.50
CA LEU A 125 -6.81 -3.28 7.63
C LEU A 125 -7.84 -3.00 6.52
N GLU A 126 -9.01 -2.50 6.93
CA GLU A 126 -10.10 -2.08 6.04
C GLU A 126 -10.34 -0.57 6.18
N ASN A 127 -10.85 0.07 5.11
CA ASN A 127 -11.30 1.46 5.11
C ASN A 127 -10.25 2.50 5.58
N LEU A 128 -9.02 2.41 5.05
CA LEU A 128 -7.97 3.41 5.29
C LEU A 128 -8.30 4.73 4.57
N ASP A 129 -8.05 5.86 5.22
CA ASP A 129 -8.15 7.18 4.59
C ASP A 129 -7.14 7.32 3.44
N GLU A 130 -7.50 8.11 2.41
CA GLU A 130 -6.69 8.31 1.20
C GLU A 130 -5.27 8.79 1.52
N GLU A 131 -5.09 9.58 2.58
CA GLU A 131 -3.78 10.09 2.99
C GLU A 131 -2.81 8.98 3.43
N TYR A 132 -3.31 7.85 3.94
CA TYR A 132 -2.51 6.72 4.37
C TYR A 132 -2.33 5.67 3.26
N ILE A 133 -3.26 5.59 2.31
CA ILE A 133 -3.19 4.65 1.19
C ILE A 133 -1.88 4.81 0.42
N LYS A 134 -1.36 6.04 0.25
CA LYS A 134 -0.07 6.27 -0.43
C LYS A 134 1.10 5.54 0.24
N TYR A 135 1.05 5.34 1.57
CA TYR A 135 2.07 4.62 2.34
C TYR A 135 1.88 3.10 2.35
N THR A 136 0.90 2.58 1.59
CA THR A 136 0.75 1.14 1.30
C THR A 136 1.32 0.75 -0.06
N LYS A 137 1.70 1.73 -0.90
CA LYS A 137 2.10 1.51 -2.29
C LYS A 137 3.62 1.32 -2.42
N PRO A 138 4.09 0.51 -3.39
CA PRO A 138 5.51 0.41 -3.70
C PRO A 138 6.07 1.75 -4.17
N THR A 139 7.34 1.98 -3.88
CA THR A 139 8.13 3.12 -4.40
C THR A 139 9.41 2.59 -5.05
N GLU A 140 10.33 3.46 -5.48
CA GLU A 140 11.50 3.06 -6.27
C GLU A 140 12.45 2.12 -5.50
N ASN A 141 12.78 2.50 -4.24
CA ASN A 141 13.68 1.74 -3.38
C ASN A 141 12.92 0.80 -2.43
N ILE A 142 11.66 1.12 -2.13
CA ILE A 142 10.77 0.26 -1.35
C ILE A 142 9.82 -0.47 -2.31
N ASP A 143 10.39 -1.33 -3.13
CA ASP A 143 9.67 -2.11 -4.14
C ASP A 143 9.00 -3.36 -3.54
N LEU A 144 8.00 -3.88 -4.26
CA LEU A 144 7.30 -5.11 -3.91
C LEU A 144 7.43 -6.12 -5.05
N ASN A 145 7.80 -7.35 -4.70
CA ASN A 145 7.78 -8.50 -5.61
C ASN A 145 7.06 -9.68 -4.95
N ASP A 146 6.86 -10.77 -5.70
CA ASP A 146 6.12 -11.94 -5.20
C ASP A 146 6.79 -12.58 -3.97
N ASP A 147 8.12 -12.53 -3.84
CA ASP A 147 8.84 -13.06 -2.68
C ASP A 147 8.57 -12.24 -1.41
N ILE A 148 8.58 -10.90 -1.50
CA ILE A 148 8.22 -10.01 -0.39
C ILE A 148 6.77 -10.27 0.03
N ILE A 149 5.85 -10.35 -0.94
CA ILE A 149 4.42 -10.57 -0.67
C ILE A 149 4.19 -11.92 0.01
N ARG A 150 4.87 -12.97 -0.45
CA ARG A 150 4.80 -14.32 0.13
C ARG A 150 5.34 -14.32 1.56
N ILE A 151 6.56 -13.82 1.79
CA ILE A 151 7.16 -13.79 3.13
C ILE A 151 6.31 -12.98 4.11
N ALA A 152 5.83 -11.81 3.68
CA ALA A 152 4.97 -10.99 4.53
C ALA A 152 3.67 -11.74 4.89
N SER A 153 3.06 -12.43 3.91
CA SER A 153 1.85 -13.23 4.14
C SER A 153 2.10 -14.44 5.05
N ASP A 154 3.25 -15.11 4.92
CA ASP A 154 3.64 -16.25 5.77
C ASP A 154 3.84 -15.81 7.23
N ILE A 155 4.47 -14.65 7.45
CA ILE A 155 4.66 -14.08 8.79
C ILE A 155 3.32 -13.72 9.44
N ALA A 156 2.38 -13.17 8.66
CA ALA A 156 1.07 -12.72 9.14
C ALA A 156 0.02 -13.85 9.21
N GLU A 157 0.30 -15.03 8.67
CA GLU A 157 -0.72 -16.05 8.42
C GLU A 157 -1.51 -16.44 9.68
N GLY A 158 -2.83 -16.22 9.64
CA GLY A 158 -3.76 -16.59 10.70
C GLY A 158 -3.68 -15.72 11.96
N GLU A 159 -2.84 -14.68 11.97
CA GLU A 159 -2.85 -13.63 12.99
C GLU A 159 -3.85 -12.55 12.60
N ASP A 160 -4.47 -11.93 13.60
CA ASP A 160 -5.51 -10.90 13.42
C ASP A 160 -5.28 -9.67 14.32
N ASP A 161 -4.17 -9.64 15.05
CA ASP A 161 -3.66 -8.50 15.80
C ASP A 161 -2.51 -7.81 15.03
N LEU A 162 -2.79 -6.59 14.54
CA LEU A 162 -1.84 -5.80 13.75
C LEU A 162 -0.48 -5.62 14.46
N TYR A 163 -0.46 -5.37 15.77
CA TYR A 163 0.80 -5.12 16.48
C TYR A 163 1.65 -6.39 16.53
N VAL A 164 1.03 -7.56 16.75
CA VAL A 164 1.74 -8.84 16.74
C VAL A 164 2.37 -9.10 15.37
N ILE A 165 1.65 -8.81 14.28
CA ILE A 165 2.15 -8.96 12.91
C ILE A 165 3.37 -8.07 12.67
N ILE A 166 3.25 -6.77 12.94
CA ILE A 166 4.34 -5.81 12.69
C ILE A 166 5.56 -6.14 13.56
N HIS A 167 5.36 -6.52 14.84
CA HIS A 167 6.43 -6.97 15.72
C HIS A 167 7.17 -8.19 15.15
N ASN A 168 6.43 -9.18 14.63
CA ASN A 168 7.03 -10.37 14.02
C ASN A 168 7.77 -10.03 12.72
N ILE A 169 7.29 -9.08 11.91
CA ILE A 169 7.98 -8.60 10.71
C ILE A 169 9.30 -7.93 11.10
N ALA A 170 9.29 -7.02 12.07
CA ALA A 170 10.49 -6.34 12.56
C ALA A 170 11.51 -7.34 13.11
N GLU A 171 11.05 -8.31 13.91
CA GLU A 171 11.88 -9.39 14.42
C GLU A 171 12.48 -10.24 13.31
N TRP A 172 11.69 -10.58 12.29
CA TRP A 172 12.16 -11.35 11.16
C TRP A 172 13.25 -10.60 10.39
N VAL A 173 13.07 -9.31 10.11
CA VAL A 173 14.10 -8.49 9.43
C VAL A 173 15.38 -8.46 10.27
N SER A 174 15.27 -8.15 11.57
CA SER A 174 16.41 -8.07 12.48
C SER A 174 17.21 -9.38 12.58
N LYS A 175 16.55 -10.54 12.48
CA LYS A 175 17.20 -11.87 12.55
C LYS A 175 17.74 -12.38 11.21
N ASN A 176 17.20 -11.92 10.09
CA ASN A 176 17.49 -12.50 8.77
C ASN A 176 18.36 -11.60 7.88
N ILE A 177 18.67 -10.39 8.31
CA ILE A 177 19.52 -9.45 7.57
C ILE A 177 20.77 -9.16 8.38
N GLU A 178 21.94 -9.28 7.75
CA GLU A 178 23.24 -8.93 8.34
C GLU A 178 23.49 -7.42 8.21
N TYR A 179 23.82 -6.74 9.30
CA TYR A 179 24.19 -5.33 9.27
C TYR A 179 25.62 -5.15 8.75
N ASN A 180 25.83 -4.35 7.71
CA ASN A 180 27.16 -4.08 7.16
C ASN A 180 27.32 -2.68 6.57
N ILE A 181 27.98 -1.80 7.31
CA ILE A 181 28.21 -0.40 6.92
C ILE A 181 29.08 -0.22 5.68
N LYS A 182 29.89 -1.22 5.29
CA LYS A 182 30.79 -1.10 4.12
C LYS A 182 30.03 -1.11 2.79
N TYR A 183 28.76 -1.51 2.79
CA TYR A 183 27.90 -1.54 1.61
C TYR A 183 27.13 -0.23 1.36
N GLY A 184 27.12 0.72 2.31
CA GLY A 184 26.29 1.94 2.28
C GLY A 184 26.68 3.01 1.23
N THR A 185 27.29 2.62 0.11
CA THR A 185 27.67 3.55 -0.98
C THR A 185 26.55 3.79 -1.99
N SER A 186 25.50 2.96 -2.01
CA SER A 186 24.29 3.11 -2.84
C SER A 186 23.06 2.63 -2.09
N THR A 187 21.93 3.31 -2.28
CA THR A 187 20.62 2.86 -1.78
C THR A 187 20.15 1.67 -2.61
N GLU A 188 19.95 0.52 -1.98
CA GLU A 188 19.49 -0.69 -2.65
C GLU A 188 17.98 -0.90 -2.48
N LYS A 189 17.37 -1.59 -3.44
CA LYS A 189 15.93 -1.92 -3.39
C LYS A 189 15.62 -2.94 -2.31
N ALA A 190 14.45 -2.86 -1.68
CA ALA A 190 13.97 -3.84 -0.70
C ALA A 190 14.04 -5.29 -1.21
N SER A 191 13.66 -5.53 -2.47
CA SER A 191 13.78 -6.86 -3.10
C SER A 191 15.22 -7.37 -3.22
N TRP A 192 16.18 -6.47 -3.39
CA TRP A 192 17.61 -6.80 -3.40
C TRP A 192 18.07 -7.18 -1.99
N VAL A 193 17.69 -6.40 -0.97
CA VAL A 193 18.02 -6.66 0.44
C VAL A 193 17.49 -8.03 0.86
N LEU A 194 16.25 -8.33 0.49
CA LEU A 194 15.64 -9.63 0.74
C LEU A 194 16.45 -10.78 0.12
N LYS A 195 16.98 -10.59 -1.09
CA LYS A 195 17.77 -11.60 -1.80
C LYS A 195 19.18 -11.76 -1.22
N LYS A 196 19.82 -10.65 -0.83
CA LYS A 196 21.22 -10.62 -0.41
C LYS A 196 21.43 -10.81 1.08
N ARG A 197 20.39 -10.56 1.88
CA ARG A 197 20.40 -10.73 3.34
C ARG A 197 21.45 -9.88 4.05
N ILE A 198 21.74 -8.69 3.51
CA ILE A 198 22.72 -7.74 4.03
C ILE A 198 22.28 -6.30 3.75
N GLY A 199 22.63 -5.35 4.63
CA GLY A 199 22.33 -3.92 4.43
C GLY A 199 22.76 -3.01 5.60
N THR A 200 22.50 -1.70 5.48
CA THR A 200 22.61 -0.70 6.56
C THR A 200 21.23 -0.41 7.18
N CYS A 201 21.14 0.62 8.03
CA CYS A 201 19.86 1.06 8.62
C CYS A 201 18.83 1.48 7.55
N ASP A 202 19.27 2.02 6.42
CA ASP A 202 18.41 2.38 5.29
C ASP A 202 17.75 1.13 4.68
N GLU A 203 18.53 0.08 4.42
CA GLU A 203 18.05 -1.18 3.83
C GLU A 203 17.15 -1.98 4.79
N PHE A 204 17.49 -2.02 6.08
CA PHE A 204 16.66 -2.66 7.11
C PHE A 204 15.28 -2.01 7.17
N SER A 205 15.26 -0.67 7.22
CA SER A 205 14.02 0.12 7.25
C SER A 205 13.22 -0.07 5.97
N SER A 206 13.88 0.00 4.81
CA SER A 206 13.23 -0.18 3.51
C SER A 206 12.59 -1.56 3.35
N LEU A 207 13.30 -2.64 3.72
CA LEU A 207 12.74 -3.99 3.66
C LEU A 207 11.59 -4.19 4.66
N PHE A 208 11.72 -3.67 5.88
CA PHE A 208 10.64 -3.73 6.87
C PHE A 208 9.38 -3.02 6.37
N ILE A 209 9.52 -1.81 5.79
CA ILE A 209 8.41 -1.06 5.20
C ILE A 209 7.81 -1.84 4.03
N ALA A 210 8.63 -2.43 3.16
CA ALA A 210 8.14 -3.23 2.03
C ALA A 210 7.29 -4.42 2.49
N LEU A 211 7.73 -5.14 3.53
CA LEU A 211 6.95 -6.25 4.12
C LEU A 211 5.63 -5.76 4.73
N CYS A 212 5.61 -4.60 5.39
CA CYS A 212 4.36 -4.00 5.89
C CYS A 212 3.42 -3.61 4.73
N ARG A 213 3.95 -2.93 3.71
CA ARG A 213 3.18 -2.48 2.53
C ARG A 213 2.62 -3.63 1.72
N ALA A 214 3.33 -4.75 1.65
CA ALA A 214 2.85 -5.98 1.02
C ALA A 214 1.57 -6.52 1.66
N LEU A 215 1.33 -6.22 2.94
CA LEU A 215 0.11 -6.58 3.69
C LEU A 215 -0.94 -5.47 3.69
N GLY A 216 -0.75 -4.40 2.92
CA GLY A 216 -1.62 -3.22 2.94
C GLY A 216 -1.51 -2.38 4.21
N ILE A 217 -0.44 -2.54 4.99
CA ILE A 217 -0.20 -1.77 6.22
C ILE A 217 0.55 -0.48 5.87
N PRO A 218 0.02 0.71 6.20
CA PRO A 218 0.70 1.97 5.89
C PRO A 218 1.99 2.12 6.71
N ALA A 219 3.13 2.21 6.02
CA ALA A 219 4.44 2.37 6.64
C ALA A 219 5.26 3.42 5.88
N ARG A 220 5.97 4.27 6.62
CA ARG A 220 6.78 5.37 6.09
C ARG A 220 8.21 5.31 6.60
N TYR A 221 9.11 5.86 5.78
CA TYR A 221 10.53 5.95 6.08
C TYR A 221 10.79 7.15 6.97
N VAL A 222 11.69 6.98 7.94
CA VAL A 222 12.16 8.06 8.81
C VAL A 222 13.67 8.15 8.70
N SER A 223 14.16 9.36 8.51
CA SER A 223 15.59 9.65 8.50
C SER A 223 15.89 10.72 9.55
N GLY A 224 16.99 10.50 10.26
CA GLY A 224 17.35 11.30 11.41
C GLY A 224 18.72 10.95 11.97
N VAL A 225 18.86 11.14 13.27
CA VAL A 225 20.09 10.84 14.02
C VAL A 225 19.72 9.96 15.21
N ALA A 226 20.57 9.00 15.54
CA ALA A 226 20.43 8.17 16.74
C ALA A 226 21.80 7.84 17.33
N TYR A 227 21.83 7.51 18.62
CA TYR A 227 23.05 7.02 19.27
C TYR A 227 23.20 5.52 19.04
N SER A 228 24.34 5.11 18.51
CA SER A 228 24.72 3.72 18.36
C SER A 228 25.63 3.30 19.52
N ASN A 229 25.37 2.11 20.07
CA ASN A 229 26.27 1.42 21.00
C ASN A 229 26.90 0.17 20.35
N ILE A 230 26.87 0.09 19.01
CA ILE A 230 27.50 -1.00 18.26
C ILE A 230 29.02 -0.78 18.30
N PRO A 231 29.81 -1.79 18.71
CA PRO A 231 31.26 -1.67 18.77
C PRO A 231 31.90 -1.19 17.46
N GLY A 232 32.66 -0.10 17.52
CA GLY A 232 33.30 0.54 16.37
C GLY A 232 32.42 1.54 15.61
N LEU A 233 31.18 1.75 16.04
CA LEU A 233 30.24 2.75 15.52
C LEU A 233 29.59 3.52 16.68
N GLU A 234 30.27 3.66 17.81
CA GLU A 234 29.73 4.31 19.00
C GLU A 234 29.54 5.82 18.78
N GLY A 235 28.43 6.36 19.29
CA GLY A 235 28.12 7.79 19.21
C GLY A 235 26.88 8.11 18.39
N PHE A 236 26.56 9.41 18.31
CA PHE A 236 25.49 9.89 17.45
C PHE A 236 25.92 9.86 15.99
N GLY A 237 25.07 9.29 15.14
CA GLY A 237 25.27 9.28 13.70
C GLY A 237 23.94 9.29 12.95
N ASN A 238 24.05 9.49 11.64
CA ASN A 238 22.90 9.38 10.74
C ASN A 238 22.27 8.00 10.88
N HIS A 239 20.95 7.98 10.98
CA HIS A 239 20.21 6.75 11.17
C HIS A 239 18.87 6.80 10.46
N ALA A 240 18.36 5.60 10.16
CA ALA A 240 17.08 5.42 9.52
C ALA A 240 16.28 4.34 10.23
N TRP A 241 14.98 4.59 10.35
CA TRP A 241 14.01 3.65 10.91
C TRP A 241 12.68 3.80 10.19
N ALA A 242 11.66 3.09 10.65
CA ALA A 242 10.33 3.14 10.05
C ALA A 242 9.28 3.61 11.05
N GLU A 243 8.18 4.14 10.52
CA GLU A 243 6.95 4.33 11.27
C GLU A 243 5.80 3.61 10.59
N VAL A 244 4.95 2.98 11.39
CA VAL A 244 3.77 2.25 10.94
C VAL A 244 2.53 2.90 11.50
N TYR A 245 1.51 3.09 10.67
CA TYR A 245 0.27 3.73 11.07
C TYR A 245 -0.65 2.73 11.75
N PHE A 246 -1.08 3.06 12.97
CA PHE A 246 -2.11 2.36 13.72
C PHE A 246 -3.38 3.22 13.71
N PRO A 247 -4.50 2.76 13.11
CA PRO A 247 -5.79 3.47 13.21
C PRO A 247 -6.12 3.85 14.66
N ASP A 248 -6.67 5.05 14.85
CA ASP A 248 -6.97 5.69 16.15
C ASP A 248 -5.77 6.06 17.03
N TYR A 249 -4.56 5.57 16.74
CA TYR A 249 -3.35 5.86 17.52
C TYR A 249 -2.37 6.75 16.74
N GLY A 250 -2.26 6.61 15.43
CA GLY A 250 -1.32 7.33 14.57
C GLY A 250 -0.03 6.54 14.31
N TRP A 251 1.05 7.24 13.98
CA TRP A 251 2.35 6.64 13.65
C TRP A 251 3.06 6.09 14.89
N VAL A 252 3.55 4.85 14.79
CA VAL A 252 4.31 4.13 15.82
C VAL A 252 5.68 3.77 15.24
N PRO A 253 6.80 4.09 15.93
CA PRO A 253 8.13 3.85 15.40
C PRO A 253 8.58 2.40 15.57
N PHE A 254 9.32 1.90 14.59
CA PHE A 254 9.95 0.58 14.56
C PHE A 254 11.36 0.71 13.98
N ASP A 255 12.34 0.24 14.74
CA ASP A 255 13.74 0.16 14.33
C ASP A 255 14.21 -1.31 14.31
N PRO A 256 14.16 -1.96 13.12
CA PRO A 256 14.69 -3.31 12.91
C PRO A 256 16.20 -3.44 13.15
N THR A 257 16.96 -2.35 13.00
CA THR A 257 18.42 -2.33 13.14
C THR A 257 18.83 -2.43 14.61
N TYR A 258 18.22 -1.64 15.49
CA TYR A 258 18.51 -1.68 16.94
C TYR A 258 17.65 -2.69 17.71
N GLY A 259 16.60 -3.23 17.10
CA GLY A 259 15.72 -4.20 17.76
C GLY A 259 14.66 -3.53 18.62
N GLU A 260 14.23 -2.32 18.24
CA GLU A 260 13.25 -1.52 18.97
C GLU A 260 11.92 -1.56 18.21
N PHE A 261 11.04 -2.49 18.59
CA PHE A 261 9.84 -2.82 17.79
C PHE A 261 8.59 -2.22 18.41
N GLY A 262 8.15 -1.08 17.91
CA GLY A 262 7.02 -0.33 18.47
C GLY A 262 7.44 0.72 19.49
N PHE A 263 8.74 0.96 19.58
CA PHE A 263 9.36 2.05 20.33
C PHE A 263 10.67 2.44 19.67
N VAL A 264 11.16 3.63 20.01
CA VAL A 264 12.56 3.99 19.84
C VAL A 264 13.08 4.60 21.14
N ASN A 265 14.35 4.40 21.44
CA ASN A 265 14.96 5.03 22.61
C ASN A 265 15.08 6.56 22.43
N PRO A 266 15.20 7.36 23.51
CA PRO A 266 15.22 8.81 23.42
C PRO A 266 16.42 9.40 22.67
N SER A 267 17.43 8.63 22.27
CA SER A 267 18.52 9.19 21.44
C SER A 267 18.09 9.47 19.99
N HIS A 268 16.94 8.96 19.56
CA HIS A 268 16.43 9.17 18.21
C HIS A 268 15.89 10.59 18.05
N ILE A 269 16.46 11.32 17.10
CA ILE A 269 15.98 12.63 16.64
C ILE A 269 15.48 12.47 15.23
N LYS A 270 14.17 12.63 15.04
CA LYS A 270 13.51 12.65 13.73
C LYS A 270 13.80 13.97 13.03
N LEU A 271 14.28 13.90 11.79
CA LEU A 271 14.58 15.06 10.95
C LEU A 271 13.73 15.10 9.68
N LYS A 272 13.26 13.95 9.21
CA LYS A 272 12.40 13.85 8.03
C LYS A 272 11.60 12.56 7.99
N THR A 273 10.40 12.62 7.42
CA THR A 273 9.63 11.44 7.02
C THR A 273 9.39 11.43 5.52
N SER A 274 9.37 10.26 4.90
CA SER A 274 9.17 10.12 3.45
C SER A 274 8.47 8.82 3.08
N ALA A 275 7.94 8.77 1.86
CA ALA A 275 7.38 7.54 1.31
C ALA A 275 8.47 6.59 0.76
N ASP A 276 9.64 7.12 0.41
CA ASP A 276 10.78 6.37 -0.12
C ASP A 276 12.09 6.83 0.54
N SER A 277 13.07 5.94 0.65
CA SER A 277 14.38 6.21 1.24
C SER A 277 15.27 7.09 0.35
N GLY A 278 15.02 7.14 -0.96
CA GLY A 278 15.75 7.96 -1.92
C GLY A 278 15.34 9.45 -1.97
N ASN A 279 14.40 9.88 -1.14
CA ASN A 279 13.89 11.26 -1.16
C ASN A 279 14.97 12.27 -0.71
N THR A 280 15.41 13.14 -1.63
CA THR A 280 16.46 14.14 -1.40
C THR A 280 16.18 15.06 -0.20
N SER A 281 17.15 15.18 0.71
CA SER A 281 17.07 16.01 1.93
C SER A 281 17.37 17.49 1.68
N THR A 282 18.22 17.77 0.70
CA THR A 282 18.60 19.13 0.29
C THR A 282 18.40 19.31 -1.21
N SER A 283 18.02 20.52 -1.62
CA SER A 283 18.00 20.93 -3.03
C SER A 283 18.60 22.32 -3.18
N TYR A 284 19.23 22.56 -4.32
CA TYR A 284 19.92 23.82 -4.62
C TYR A 284 19.28 24.45 -5.86
N GLU A 285 19.03 25.76 -5.81
CA GLU A 285 18.43 26.53 -6.91
C GLU A 285 19.26 27.80 -7.10
N TRP A 286 19.69 28.10 -8.32
CA TRP A 286 20.46 29.31 -8.61
C TRP A 286 19.98 30.00 -9.88
N LYS A 287 20.26 31.29 -9.98
CA LYS A 287 19.93 32.12 -11.15
C LYS A 287 21.08 33.06 -11.47
N GLY A 288 21.35 33.20 -12.77
CA GLY A 288 22.28 34.16 -13.34
C GLY A 288 22.84 33.63 -14.66
N SER A 289 24.08 33.94 -14.99
CA SER A 289 24.69 33.57 -16.28
C SER A 289 26.16 33.17 -16.16
N LYS A 290 26.55 32.13 -16.92
CA LYS A 290 27.93 31.66 -17.11
C LYS A 290 28.64 31.20 -15.83
N PHE A 291 27.90 30.55 -14.94
CA PHE A 291 28.41 29.88 -13.75
C PHE A 291 27.57 28.65 -13.44
N ASP A 292 28.16 27.73 -12.69
CA ASP A 292 27.49 26.56 -12.10
C ASP A 292 27.69 26.55 -10.58
N VAL A 293 26.96 25.69 -9.88
CA VAL A 293 27.07 25.51 -8.43
C VAL A 293 27.38 24.05 -8.11
N SER A 294 28.48 23.82 -7.39
CA SER A 294 28.87 22.50 -6.89
C SER A 294 28.54 22.38 -5.39
N PRO A 295 27.54 21.58 -4.99
CA PRO A 295 27.20 21.39 -3.59
C PRO A 295 28.20 20.48 -2.87
N GLU A 296 28.43 20.74 -1.59
CA GLU A 296 29.16 19.85 -0.70
C GLU A 296 28.20 18.84 -0.03
N LYS A 297 28.78 17.84 0.66
CA LYS A 297 27.98 16.91 1.46
C LYS A 297 27.42 17.62 2.70
N LEU A 298 26.30 17.10 3.19
CA LEU A 298 25.74 17.53 4.47
C LEU A 298 26.62 16.96 5.60
N ASP A 299 27.03 17.82 6.52
CA ASP A 299 27.68 17.45 7.78
C ASP A 299 26.66 17.55 8.92
N ILE A 300 26.59 16.50 9.73
CA ILE A 300 25.61 16.39 10.82
C ILE A 300 26.38 15.91 12.05
N SER A 301 26.25 16.66 13.13
CA SER A 301 26.79 16.26 14.43
C SER A 301 25.73 16.44 15.50
N ALA A 302 25.67 15.48 16.42
CA ALA A 302 24.82 15.60 17.61
C ALA A 302 25.59 15.24 18.87
N ALA A 303 25.26 15.91 19.96
CA ALA A 303 25.91 15.73 21.25
C ALA A 303 24.90 15.81 22.39
N LEU A 304 24.96 14.83 23.31
CA LEU A 304 24.16 14.83 24.51
C LEU A 304 24.58 16.00 25.42
N LYS A 305 23.66 16.93 25.70
CA LYS A 305 23.86 18.05 26.63
C LYS A 305 23.46 17.70 28.05
N LYS A 306 22.31 17.03 28.22
CA LYS A 306 21.75 16.73 29.54
C LYS A 306 20.87 15.49 29.50
N THR A 307 20.86 14.74 30.60
CA THR A 307 19.89 13.67 30.89
C THR A 307 18.96 14.13 32.02
N ASP A 308 17.69 13.73 31.98
CA ASP A 308 16.72 14.04 33.04
C ASP A 308 15.79 12.86 33.33
N GLY A 309 15.36 12.76 34.59
CA GLY A 309 14.47 11.71 35.09
C GLY A 309 15.03 10.29 35.02
N ILE A 310 14.27 9.36 35.60
CA ILE A 310 14.49 7.91 35.49
C ILE A 310 13.16 7.29 35.08
N LYS A 311 13.18 6.54 33.98
CA LYS A 311 12.01 5.86 33.45
C LYS A 311 11.51 4.83 34.44
N SER A 312 10.20 4.85 34.71
CA SER A 312 9.56 3.84 35.54
C SER A 312 9.51 2.49 34.80
N PRO A 313 9.68 1.37 35.53
CA PRO A 313 9.66 0.05 34.92
C PRO A 313 8.27 -0.24 34.32
N LEU A 314 8.25 -0.67 33.06
CA LEU A 314 7.01 -1.04 32.37
C LEU A 314 6.59 -2.50 32.61
N ILE A 315 7.54 -3.31 33.07
CA ILE A 315 7.38 -4.74 33.29
C ILE A 315 7.94 -5.14 34.66
N SER A 316 7.60 -6.34 35.11
CA SER A 316 8.34 -7.05 36.15
C SER A 316 8.85 -8.38 35.59
N ILE A 317 10.06 -8.81 35.96
CA ILE A 317 10.62 -10.09 35.54
C ILE A 317 10.97 -10.97 36.74
N LYS A 318 10.82 -12.28 36.57
CA LYS A 318 11.29 -13.30 37.51
C LYS A 318 11.86 -14.47 36.73
N ALA A 319 13.16 -14.73 36.90
CA ALA A 319 13.87 -15.83 36.25
C ALA A 319 14.15 -16.96 37.25
N ASP A 320 13.86 -18.19 36.85
CA ASP A 320 14.05 -19.40 37.62
C ASP A 320 14.67 -20.49 36.71
N ALA A 321 15.76 -21.13 37.15
CA ALA A 321 16.27 -22.31 36.45
C ALA A 321 15.31 -23.50 36.65
N LEU A 322 15.03 -24.26 35.58
CA LEU A 322 14.13 -25.42 35.62
C LEU A 322 14.65 -26.50 36.56
N LYS A 323 15.94 -26.82 36.46
CA LYS A 323 16.65 -27.66 37.42
C LYS A 323 17.65 -26.80 38.19
N ASN A 324 17.55 -26.85 39.51
CA ASN A 324 18.49 -26.15 40.39
C ASN A 324 19.88 -26.81 40.40
N SER A 325 20.00 -28.08 40.00
CA SER A 325 21.26 -28.80 39.88
C SER A 325 21.28 -29.69 38.64
N ILE A 326 22.38 -29.63 37.89
CA ILE A 326 22.63 -30.41 36.66
C ILE A 326 24.08 -30.91 36.57
N GLY A 327 24.28 -32.02 35.87
CA GLY A 327 25.59 -32.61 35.61
C GLY A 327 26.38 -31.88 34.53
N PHE A 328 27.69 -32.13 34.48
CA PHE A 328 28.57 -31.59 33.44
C PHE A 328 28.11 -32.07 32.06
N GLY A 329 28.10 -31.19 31.07
CA GLY A 329 27.57 -31.48 29.73
C GLY A 329 26.04 -31.39 29.59
N SER A 330 25.31 -31.24 30.70
CA SER A 330 23.85 -31.21 30.71
C SER A 330 23.30 -29.94 30.07
N TYR A 331 22.16 -30.08 29.41
CA TYR A 331 21.29 -28.96 29.08
C TYR A 331 20.41 -28.61 30.28
N ASN A 332 19.94 -27.37 30.33
CA ASN A 332 18.95 -26.90 31.27
C ASN A 332 18.14 -25.76 30.63
N LEU A 333 17.10 -25.34 31.33
CA LEU A 333 16.13 -24.37 30.85
C LEU A 333 16.00 -23.26 31.88
N VAL A 334 16.05 -22.01 31.45
CA VAL A 334 15.79 -20.84 32.31
C VAL A 334 14.39 -20.35 31.97
N GLU A 335 13.44 -20.57 32.88
CA GLU A 335 12.06 -20.10 32.78
C GLU A 335 11.99 -18.69 33.34
N THR A 336 11.48 -17.74 32.55
CA THR A 336 11.28 -16.36 32.99
C THR A 336 9.83 -15.97 32.85
N THR A 337 9.23 -15.57 33.97
CA THR A 337 7.91 -14.98 34.00
C THR A 337 8.03 -13.46 33.88
N ILE A 338 7.32 -12.88 32.93
CA ILE A 338 7.31 -11.44 32.67
C ILE A 338 5.87 -10.95 32.79
N SER A 339 5.66 -9.84 33.48
CA SER A 339 4.33 -9.23 33.63
C SER A 339 4.33 -7.83 33.07
N ASN A 340 3.37 -7.53 32.20
CA ASN A 340 3.10 -6.16 31.77
C ASN A 340 2.34 -5.41 32.89
N LEU A 341 2.94 -4.34 33.40
CA LEU A 341 2.36 -3.55 34.49
C LEU A 341 1.29 -2.55 33.99
N ASN A 342 1.11 -2.44 32.67
CA ASN A 342 0.32 -1.40 32.02
C ASN A 342 -0.93 -1.93 31.32
N SER A 343 -1.86 -1.04 30.99
CA SER A 343 -3.10 -1.34 30.25
C SER A 343 -2.97 -1.11 28.74
N TYR A 344 -1.74 -1.11 28.22
CA TYR A 344 -1.41 -0.99 26.81
C TYR A 344 -0.34 -2.03 26.43
N TYR A 345 -0.12 -2.25 25.14
CA TYR A 345 0.89 -3.17 24.64
C TYR A 345 2.31 -2.66 24.96
N VAL A 346 3.17 -3.55 25.46
CA VAL A 346 4.53 -3.21 25.87
C VAL A 346 5.52 -4.11 25.11
N PRO A 347 6.26 -3.56 24.13
CA PRO A 347 7.39 -4.24 23.51
C PRO A 347 8.61 -4.15 24.43
N VAL A 348 9.32 -5.27 24.61
CA VAL A 348 10.53 -5.35 25.43
C VAL A 348 11.56 -6.29 24.83
N THR A 349 12.83 -5.97 25.07
CA THR A 349 13.96 -6.79 24.65
C THR A 349 14.66 -7.33 25.88
N LEU A 350 14.57 -8.64 26.08
CA LEU A 350 15.24 -9.32 27.19
C LEU A 350 16.56 -9.93 26.74
N ARG A 351 17.55 -9.88 27.62
CA ARG A 351 18.86 -10.51 27.44
C ARG A 351 19.16 -11.47 28.58
N LEU A 352 19.88 -12.54 28.26
CA LEU A 352 20.42 -13.50 29.22
C LEU A 352 21.93 -13.32 29.34
N SER A 353 22.41 -13.10 30.56
CA SER A 353 23.84 -13.16 30.90
C SER A 353 24.11 -14.39 31.76
N ALA A 354 25.14 -15.14 31.39
CA ALA A 354 25.60 -16.34 32.09
C ALA A 354 27.14 -16.38 32.07
N PRO A 355 27.78 -17.07 33.03
CA PRO A 355 29.22 -17.28 33.03
C PRO A 355 29.66 -18.13 31.82
N VAL A 356 30.93 -18.06 31.47
CA VAL A 356 31.50 -18.72 30.27
C VAL A 356 31.39 -20.25 30.29
N GLU A 357 31.17 -20.85 31.46
CA GLU A 357 30.91 -22.28 31.62
C GLU A 357 29.50 -22.70 31.18
N LEU A 358 28.56 -21.74 31.03
CA LEU A 358 27.20 -21.95 30.54
C LEU A 358 27.04 -21.36 29.14
N ASP A 359 27.03 -22.23 28.14
CA ASP A 359 26.72 -21.86 26.77
C ASP A 359 25.22 -21.49 26.66
N VAL A 360 24.94 -20.27 26.22
CA VAL A 360 23.58 -19.79 25.94
C VAL A 360 23.34 -19.87 24.43
N ILE A 361 22.33 -20.64 24.01
CA ILE A 361 22.06 -20.87 22.58
C ILE A 361 21.58 -19.58 21.88
N ASP A 362 20.74 -18.80 22.54
CA ASP A 362 20.20 -17.53 22.05
C ASP A 362 20.05 -16.59 23.24
N ASN A 363 20.85 -15.53 23.33
CA ASN A 363 20.88 -14.67 24.51
C ASN A 363 19.95 -13.45 24.43
N LYS A 364 19.19 -13.25 23.34
CA LYS A 364 18.32 -12.07 23.15
C LYS A 364 16.92 -12.51 22.70
N LYS A 365 15.87 -11.97 23.33
CA LYS A 365 14.48 -12.19 22.91
C LYS A 365 13.69 -10.89 22.87
N ASN A 366 13.09 -10.61 21.72
CA ASN A 366 12.18 -9.47 21.54
C ASN A 366 10.74 -9.96 21.79
N ILE A 367 10.04 -9.35 22.74
CA ILE A 367 8.76 -9.84 23.24
C ILE A 367 7.76 -8.69 23.20
N LEU A 368 6.60 -8.93 22.61
CA LEU A 368 5.44 -8.06 22.74
C LEU A 368 4.52 -8.64 23.82
N LEU A 369 4.20 -7.80 24.82
CA LEU A 369 3.24 -8.13 25.87
C LEU A 369 1.92 -7.38 25.64
N LYS A 370 0.81 -8.11 25.64
CA LYS A 370 -0.55 -7.55 25.60
C LYS A 370 -0.86 -6.80 26.91
N PRO A 371 -1.89 -5.92 26.94
CA PRO A 371 -2.30 -5.22 28.15
C PRO A 371 -2.47 -6.18 29.34
N LYS A 372 -1.76 -5.92 30.44
CA LYS A 372 -1.78 -6.74 31.67
C LYS A 372 -1.42 -8.22 31.50
N GLU A 373 -0.79 -8.61 30.39
CA GLU A 373 -0.38 -9.99 30.13
C GLU A 373 0.73 -10.43 31.10
N ILE A 374 0.64 -11.68 31.56
CA ILE A 374 1.74 -12.39 32.21
C ILE A 374 2.15 -13.50 31.26
N LYS A 375 3.42 -13.50 30.86
CA LYS A 375 3.96 -14.41 29.84
C LYS A 375 5.18 -15.14 30.36
N LYS A 376 5.32 -16.40 29.96
CA LYS A 376 6.53 -17.19 30.21
C LYS A 376 7.40 -17.25 28.97
N VAL A 377 8.70 -17.05 29.17
CA VAL A 377 9.72 -17.21 28.13
C VAL A 377 10.85 -18.07 28.64
N TYR A 378 11.60 -18.63 27.70
CA TYR A 378 12.43 -19.79 27.93
C TYR A 378 13.77 -19.66 27.23
N TRP A 379 14.86 -19.90 27.97
CA TRP A 379 16.21 -19.97 27.42
C TRP A 379 16.80 -21.35 27.62
N VAL A 380 17.43 -21.89 26.58
CA VAL A 380 18.20 -23.13 26.68
C VAL A 380 19.65 -22.78 26.97
N VAL A 381 20.17 -23.38 28.03
CA VAL A 381 21.58 -23.26 28.44
C VAL A 381 22.23 -24.62 28.50
N ARG A 382 23.53 -24.71 28.21
CA ARG A 382 24.30 -25.96 28.30
C ARG A 382 25.53 -25.75 29.17
N LEU A 383 25.71 -26.63 30.14
CA LEU A 383 26.92 -26.64 30.96
C LEU A 383 28.07 -27.34 30.25
N THR A 384 29.26 -26.75 30.26
CA THR A 384 30.47 -27.39 29.74
C THR A 384 30.80 -28.69 30.47
N GLU A 385 31.48 -29.60 29.77
CA GLU A 385 31.98 -30.87 30.34
C GLU A 385 33.31 -30.68 31.07
N ASP A 386 34.03 -29.59 30.78
CA ASP A 386 35.41 -29.33 31.17
C ASP A 386 35.54 -28.74 32.58
N LEU A 387 34.76 -29.26 33.54
CA LEU A 387 34.77 -28.82 34.92
C LEU A 387 35.56 -29.79 35.82
N LYS A 388 36.21 -29.24 36.85
CA LYS A 388 37.00 -30.02 37.81
C LYS A 388 36.06 -30.82 38.72
N ARG A 389 36.17 -32.14 38.67
CA ARG A 389 35.24 -33.08 39.35
C ARG A 389 35.14 -32.93 40.88
N ASN A 390 36.14 -32.33 41.53
CA ASN A 390 36.18 -32.20 42.99
C ASN A 390 35.60 -30.88 43.52
N TYR A 391 34.95 -30.09 42.65
CA TYR A 391 34.34 -28.81 43.00
C TYR A 391 32.83 -28.87 42.82
N ILE A 392 32.15 -28.02 43.58
CA ILE A 392 30.74 -27.67 43.38
C ILE A 392 30.74 -26.29 42.75
N TYR A 393 30.04 -26.15 41.64
CA TYR A 393 29.89 -24.91 40.91
C TYR A 393 28.52 -24.32 41.20
N THR A 394 28.47 -23.01 41.43
CA THR A 394 27.22 -22.23 41.50
C THR A 394 27.30 -21.17 40.41
N LEU A 395 26.50 -21.35 39.38
CA LEU A 395 26.59 -20.59 38.13
C LEU A 395 25.41 -19.62 38.07
N PRO A 396 25.64 -18.30 38.25
CA PRO A 396 24.57 -17.32 38.21
C PRO A 396 24.06 -17.16 36.78
N VAL A 397 22.75 -17.01 36.62
CA VAL A 397 22.12 -16.68 35.34
C VAL A 397 21.22 -15.48 35.56
N THR A 398 21.50 -14.39 34.87
CA THR A 398 20.78 -13.12 35.01
C THR A 398 20.01 -12.81 33.74
N VAL A 399 18.70 -12.71 33.86
CA VAL A 399 17.84 -12.14 32.81
C VAL A 399 17.68 -10.65 33.11
N TYR A 400 17.86 -9.82 32.10
CA TYR A 400 17.72 -8.37 32.25
C TYR A 400 17.10 -7.73 31.01
N GLU A 401 16.48 -6.58 31.22
CA GLU A 401 15.98 -5.65 30.21
C GLU A 401 16.87 -4.40 30.21
N LEU A 402 16.88 -3.63 29.12
CA LEU A 402 17.83 -2.52 28.95
C LEU A 402 17.57 -1.33 29.89
N SER A 403 16.41 -1.26 30.55
CA SER A 403 16.03 -0.22 31.51
C SER A 403 16.32 -0.63 32.98
N ASP A 404 17.44 -1.34 33.22
CA ASP A 404 17.93 -1.79 34.53
C ASP A 404 17.03 -2.75 35.35
N ILE A 405 16.02 -3.35 34.73
CA ILE A 405 15.23 -4.42 35.35
C ILE A 405 15.97 -5.74 35.17
N SER A 406 16.35 -6.41 36.26
CA SER A 406 17.04 -7.70 36.22
C SER A 406 16.49 -8.70 37.25
N SER A 407 16.65 -10.00 36.95
CA SER A 407 16.38 -11.10 37.87
C SER A 407 17.45 -12.17 37.69
N THR A 408 18.08 -12.54 38.80
CA THR A 408 19.16 -13.54 38.83
C THR A 408 18.69 -14.81 39.51
N SER A 409 18.93 -15.94 38.84
CA SER A 409 18.83 -17.29 39.39
C SER A 409 20.22 -17.92 39.40
N SER A 410 20.34 -19.14 39.93
CA SER A 410 21.61 -19.87 39.92
C SER A 410 21.40 -21.35 39.64
N VAL A 411 22.32 -21.93 38.89
CA VAL A 411 22.37 -23.36 38.61
C VAL A 411 23.56 -23.96 39.36
N GLU A 412 23.30 -24.90 40.26
CA GLU A 412 24.37 -25.66 40.91
C GLU A 412 24.82 -26.83 40.02
N SER A 413 26.07 -27.26 40.16
CA SER A 413 26.57 -28.44 39.48
C SER A 413 27.68 -29.13 40.25
N LYS A 414 27.57 -30.46 40.37
CA LYS A 414 28.63 -31.35 40.85
C LYS A 414 28.78 -32.56 39.93
N PHE A 415 29.95 -33.19 39.98
CA PHE A 415 30.20 -34.42 39.24
C PHE A 415 29.21 -35.53 39.65
N GLY A 416 28.56 -36.13 38.67
CA GLY A 416 27.55 -37.18 38.87
C GLY A 416 26.10 -36.69 39.03
N ASP A 417 25.85 -35.40 38.91
CA ASP A 417 24.47 -34.87 38.84
C ASP A 417 23.74 -35.31 37.56
N LEU A 418 22.42 -35.14 37.56
CA LEU A 418 21.53 -35.47 36.45
C LEU A 418 21.97 -34.76 35.16
N ILE A 419 22.15 -35.54 34.10
CA ILE A 419 22.43 -35.02 32.76
C ILE A 419 21.14 -35.09 31.94
N LEU A 420 20.66 -33.94 31.51
CA LEU A 420 19.57 -33.80 30.56
C LEU A 420 20.15 -33.59 29.15
N THR A 421 19.61 -34.35 28.21
CA THR A 421 19.94 -34.23 26.79
C THR A 421 19.22 -33.03 26.16
N LYS A 422 19.71 -32.59 25.00
CA LYS A 422 19.02 -31.55 24.22
C LYS A 422 17.60 -31.97 23.85
N GLN A 423 17.39 -33.22 23.44
CA GLN A 423 16.09 -33.74 23.06
C GLN A 423 15.07 -33.65 24.21
N GLU A 424 15.45 -34.05 25.42
CA GLU A 424 14.56 -33.94 26.59
C GLU A 424 14.18 -32.49 26.89
N ILE A 425 15.12 -31.55 26.74
CA ILE A 425 14.84 -30.11 26.92
C ILE A 425 13.93 -29.58 25.82
N ASP A 426 14.13 -30.00 24.57
CA ASP A 426 13.27 -29.61 23.44
C ASP A 426 11.84 -30.13 23.64
N GLU A 427 11.66 -31.39 24.08
CA GLU A 427 10.34 -31.95 24.43
C GLU A 427 9.66 -31.20 25.59
N ILE A 428 10.42 -30.81 26.61
CA ILE A 428 9.91 -29.98 27.73
C ILE A 428 9.50 -28.59 27.22
N LEU A 429 10.29 -27.99 26.32
CA LEU A 429 10.01 -26.68 25.75
C LEU A 429 8.73 -26.70 24.92
N GLU A 430 8.55 -27.72 24.07
CA GLU A 430 7.33 -27.92 23.29
C GLU A 430 6.11 -28.09 24.20
N ALA A 431 6.21 -28.90 25.25
CA ALA A 431 5.13 -29.10 26.21
C ALA A 431 4.78 -27.83 27.03
N LYS A 432 5.71 -26.88 27.14
CA LYS A 432 5.54 -25.61 27.86
C LYS A 432 5.18 -24.44 26.94
N ALA A 433 5.31 -24.59 25.62
CA ALA A 433 4.94 -23.55 24.68
C ALA A 433 3.43 -23.32 24.75
N GLU A 434 3.03 -22.05 24.86
CA GLU A 434 1.61 -21.70 24.80
C GLU A 434 1.06 -21.92 23.39
N GLU A 435 -0.11 -22.57 23.28
CA GLU A 435 -0.83 -22.66 22.02
C GLU A 435 -1.28 -21.25 21.59
N LYS A 436 -0.75 -20.79 20.45
CA LYS A 436 -1.23 -19.57 19.81
C LYS A 436 -2.54 -19.88 19.08
N LEU A 437 -3.63 -19.23 19.52
CA LEU A 437 -4.90 -19.27 18.80
C LEU A 437 -4.78 -18.46 17.51
N LYS A 438 -4.73 -19.13 16.37
CA LYS A 438 -4.81 -18.51 15.05
C LYS A 438 -6.24 -18.59 14.53
N THR A 439 -6.71 -17.51 13.90
CA THR A 439 -8.01 -17.46 13.22
C THR A 439 -7.76 -17.28 11.74
N TYR A 440 -8.21 -18.23 10.91
CA TYR A 440 -7.92 -18.21 9.47
C TYR A 440 -9.14 -17.73 8.69
N SER A 441 -8.94 -16.76 7.80
CA SER A 441 -9.95 -16.20 6.89
C SER A 441 -9.48 -16.27 5.45
N THR A 442 -10.38 -16.69 4.54
CA THR A 442 -10.14 -16.84 3.09
C THR A 442 -10.97 -15.86 2.26
N GLU A 443 -11.50 -14.80 2.90
CA GLU A 443 -12.38 -13.84 2.26
C GLU A 443 -11.71 -13.07 1.12
N ILE A 444 -12.48 -12.82 0.06
CA ILE A 444 -12.07 -12.01 -1.08
C ILE A 444 -13.18 -11.04 -1.48
N ASP A 445 -12.77 -9.89 -2.00
CA ASP A 445 -13.63 -8.95 -2.72
C ASP A 445 -13.43 -9.16 -4.23
N LEU A 446 -14.51 -9.41 -4.97
CA LEU A 446 -14.49 -9.63 -6.41
C LEU A 446 -15.50 -8.69 -7.07
N LYS A 447 -15.01 -7.72 -7.85
CA LYS A 447 -15.82 -6.72 -8.54
C LYS A 447 -15.54 -6.80 -10.03
N CYS A 448 -16.57 -7.03 -10.84
CA CYS A 448 -16.45 -7.19 -12.28
C CYS A 448 -17.51 -6.33 -12.96
N ASN A 449 -17.10 -5.51 -13.92
CA ASN A 449 -18.00 -4.65 -14.68
C ASN A 449 -17.69 -4.73 -16.16
N PRO A 450 -18.71 -4.61 -17.04
CA PRO A 450 -18.47 -4.47 -18.47
C PRO A 450 -17.92 -3.07 -18.75
N ASP A 451 -17.18 -2.90 -19.85
CA ASP A 451 -16.67 -1.59 -20.25
C ASP A 451 -17.78 -0.63 -20.70
N LYS A 452 -18.97 -1.14 -21.05
CA LYS A 452 -20.15 -0.41 -21.50
C LYS A 452 -21.44 -1.10 -21.04
N ASP A 453 -22.54 -0.36 -21.04
CA ASP A 453 -23.86 -0.90 -20.70
C ASP A 453 -24.58 -1.59 -21.88
N ASN A 454 -24.25 -1.21 -23.13
CA ASN A 454 -24.93 -1.67 -24.34
C ASN A 454 -23.92 -2.13 -25.39
N TYR A 455 -24.18 -3.27 -26.01
CA TYR A 455 -23.36 -3.85 -27.08
C TYR A 455 -24.21 -4.33 -28.24
N TYR A 456 -23.73 -4.19 -29.47
CA TYR A 456 -24.33 -4.88 -30.61
C TYR A 456 -23.97 -6.37 -30.61
N ILE A 457 -24.83 -7.20 -31.22
CA ILE A 457 -24.70 -8.67 -31.28
C ILE A 457 -23.34 -9.17 -31.84
N ASP A 458 -22.68 -8.35 -32.65
CA ASP A 458 -21.39 -8.62 -33.28
C ASP A 458 -20.20 -7.99 -32.55
N GLU A 459 -20.44 -7.16 -31.55
CA GLU A 459 -19.39 -6.58 -30.71
C GLU A 459 -18.84 -7.60 -29.71
N THR A 460 -17.69 -7.27 -29.13
CA THR A 460 -17.06 -8.02 -28.04
C THR A 460 -17.22 -7.23 -26.75
N VAL A 461 -17.66 -7.91 -25.70
CA VAL A 461 -17.79 -7.35 -24.36
C VAL A 461 -16.46 -7.50 -23.65
N LEU A 462 -15.85 -6.38 -23.26
CA LEU A 462 -14.69 -6.37 -22.36
C LEU A 462 -15.20 -6.29 -20.92
N VAL A 463 -14.83 -7.26 -20.10
CA VAL A 463 -15.20 -7.32 -18.69
C VAL A 463 -13.95 -7.09 -17.85
N ASN A 464 -13.92 -5.98 -17.13
CA ASN A 464 -12.83 -5.65 -16.21
C ASN A 464 -13.18 -6.14 -14.81
N CYS A 465 -12.34 -7.00 -14.24
CA CYS A 465 -12.49 -7.49 -12.89
C CYS A 465 -11.32 -7.05 -12.00
N SER A 466 -11.64 -6.57 -10.79
CA SER A 466 -10.70 -6.46 -9.68
C SER A 466 -11.00 -7.57 -8.67
N ILE A 467 -9.95 -8.27 -8.25
CA ILE A 467 -10.00 -9.27 -7.16
C ILE A 467 -8.99 -8.87 -6.08
N LYS A 468 -9.48 -8.77 -4.83
CA LYS A 468 -8.67 -8.41 -3.66
C LYS A 468 -8.82 -9.45 -2.55
N ASN A 469 -7.70 -9.84 -1.93
CA ASN A 469 -7.71 -10.68 -0.75
C ASN A 469 -8.00 -9.82 0.49
N THR A 470 -9.11 -10.09 1.17
CA THR A 470 -9.50 -9.42 2.42
C THR A 470 -9.41 -10.36 3.63
N GLY A 471 -8.97 -11.61 3.41
CA GLY A 471 -8.62 -12.57 4.45
C GLY A 471 -7.18 -12.41 4.93
N ASN A 472 -6.78 -13.25 5.90
CA ASN A 472 -5.47 -13.18 6.55
C ASN A 472 -4.59 -14.40 6.25
N ILE A 473 -4.79 -15.01 5.08
CA ILE A 473 -3.91 -16.05 4.56
C ILE A 473 -3.55 -15.76 3.10
N PHE A 474 -2.41 -16.28 2.67
CA PHE A 474 -2.07 -16.32 1.25
C PHE A 474 -2.99 -17.31 0.51
N LEU A 475 -3.52 -16.89 -0.63
CA LEU A 475 -4.43 -17.71 -1.43
C LEU A 475 -3.73 -18.16 -2.72
N ASN A 476 -3.52 -19.47 -2.84
CA ASN A 476 -2.90 -20.07 -4.02
C ASN A 476 -3.97 -20.55 -5.02
N ASP A 477 -3.61 -20.57 -6.30
CA ASP A 477 -4.35 -21.22 -7.38
C ASP A 477 -5.83 -20.79 -7.48
N ILE A 478 -6.13 -19.51 -7.22
CA ILE A 478 -7.49 -18.99 -7.36
C ILE A 478 -7.86 -19.01 -8.85
N ARG A 479 -8.88 -19.80 -9.18
CA ARG A 479 -9.43 -19.86 -10.53
C ARG A 479 -10.58 -18.88 -10.65
N VAL A 480 -10.39 -17.82 -11.43
CA VAL A 480 -11.44 -16.85 -11.78
C VAL A 480 -11.94 -17.12 -13.19
N CYS A 481 -13.23 -17.41 -13.33
CA CYS A 481 -13.83 -17.82 -14.59
C CYS A 481 -15.00 -16.93 -14.99
N LEU A 482 -15.05 -16.59 -16.28
CA LEU A 482 -16.24 -16.13 -16.98
C LEU A 482 -16.60 -17.17 -18.03
N GLU A 483 -17.74 -17.84 -17.85
CA GLU A 483 -18.15 -18.99 -18.67
C GLU A 483 -17.08 -20.11 -18.69
N ASN A 484 -16.43 -20.34 -19.84
CA ASN A 484 -15.37 -21.35 -20.03
C ASN A 484 -13.96 -20.75 -20.02
N ASP A 485 -13.82 -19.41 -20.00
CA ASP A 485 -12.54 -18.74 -19.92
C ASP A 485 -12.16 -18.57 -18.44
N CYS A 486 -11.05 -19.17 -18.05
CA CYS A 486 -10.59 -19.21 -16.66
C CYS A 486 -9.14 -18.77 -16.57
N LYS A 487 -8.86 -17.85 -15.64
CA LYS A 487 -7.52 -17.41 -15.28
C LYS A 487 -7.17 -17.93 -13.89
N ILE A 488 -5.93 -18.37 -13.71
CA ILE A 488 -5.41 -18.84 -12.41
C ILE A 488 -4.43 -17.79 -11.90
N LEU A 489 -4.56 -17.41 -10.64
CA LEU A 489 -3.68 -16.46 -9.98
C LEU A 489 -3.53 -16.76 -8.50
N ASP A 490 -2.38 -16.37 -7.96
CA ASP A 490 -2.14 -16.30 -6.52
C ASP A 490 -2.45 -14.90 -5.99
N LEU A 491 -2.87 -14.81 -4.73
CA LEU A 491 -3.23 -13.55 -4.09
C LEU A 491 -2.74 -13.50 -2.63
N GLY A 492 -1.72 -12.68 -2.39
CA GLY A 492 -1.22 -12.38 -1.04
C GLY A 492 -2.25 -11.59 -0.22
N ILE A 493 -2.02 -11.51 1.09
CA ILE A 493 -2.92 -10.77 2.00
C ILE A 493 -2.99 -9.29 1.58
N SER A 494 -4.20 -8.73 1.53
CA SER A 494 -4.46 -7.35 1.06
C SER A 494 -4.07 -7.05 -0.39
N GLN A 495 -3.54 -8.02 -1.14
CA GLN A 495 -3.16 -7.85 -2.54
C GLN A 495 -4.40 -7.73 -3.41
N GLU A 496 -4.35 -6.82 -4.38
CA GLU A 496 -5.36 -6.63 -5.41
C GLU A 496 -4.74 -6.89 -6.79
N LYS A 497 -5.44 -7.64 -7.63
CA LYS A 497 -5.06 -7.91 -9.02
C LYS A 497 -6.24 -7.60 -9.93
N ASN A 498 -5.94 -7.03 -11.09
CA ASN A 498 -6.92 -6.80 -12.15
C ASN A 498 -6.80 -7.87 -13.22
N ILE A 499 -7.93 -8.38 -13.69
CA ILE A 499 -8.03 -9.38 -14.75
C ILE A 499 -9.17 -9.01 -15.69
N ASP A 500 -8.92 -9.12 -16.98
CA ASP A 500 -9.91 -8.78 -18.01
C ASP A 500 -10.40 -10.01 -18.76
N PHE A 501 -11.69 -10.10 -19.06
CA PHE A 501 -12.25 -11.15 -19.92
C PHE A 501 -12.83 -10.55 -21.20
N LEU A 502 -12.80 -11.33 -22.28
CA LEU A 502 -13.46 -11.00 -23.52
C LEU A 502 -14.55 -12.04 -23.77
N THR A 503 -15.80 -11.59 -23.95
CA THR A 503 -16.91 -12.47 -24.28
C THR A 503 -17.78 -11.89 -25.39
N LYS A 504 -18.59 -12.75 -26.02
CA LYS A 504 -19.54 -12.33 -27.06
C LYS A 504 -20.96 -12.29 -26.51
N PRO A 505 -21.75 -11.26 -26.85
CA PRO A 505 -23.15 -11.22 -26.48
C PRO A 505 -23.94 -12.44 -27.01
N LYS A 506 -24.82 -13.01 -26.19
CA LYS A 506 -25.67 -14.16 -26.56
C LYS A 506 -27.14 -13.78 -26.61
N GLY A 507 -27.68 -13.63 -27.82
CA GLY A 507 -29.07 -13.22 -28.06
C GLY A 507 -29.33 -11.76 -27.69
N MET A 508 -30.55 -11.26 -27.89
CA MET A 508 -30.91 -9.85 -27.66
C MET A 508 -31.46 -9.61 -26.24
N GLY A 509 -31.49 -8.35 -25.80
CA GLY A 509 -32.06 -7.90 -24.53
C GLY A 509 -31.05 -7.84 -23.37
N LYS A 510 -31.56 -7.65 -22.14
CA LYS A 510 -30.75 -7.65 -20.91
C LYS A 510 -30.07 -9.01 -20.74
N LYS A 511 -28.78 -9.00 -20.44
CA LYS A 511 -27.95 -10.16 -20.11
C LYS A 511 -27.50 -10.06 -18.67
N GLU A 512 -27.64 -11.17 -17.97
CA GLU A 512 -27.11 -11.36 -16.63
C GLU A 512 -26.20 -12.59 -16.70
N THR A 513 -24.94 -12.41 -16.36
CA THR A 513 -23.95 -13.50 -16.26
C THR A 513 -23.14 -13.33 -15.00
N ILE A 514 -22.28 -14.30 -14.69
CA ILE A 514 -21.50 -14.30 -13.46
C ILE A 514 -20.03 -14.57 -13.74
N VAL A 515 -19.19 -13.89 -12.97
CA VAL A 515 -17.78 -14.23 -12.82
C VAL A 515 -17.62 -14.94 -11.48
N ILE A 516 -17.00 -16.12 -11.48
CA ILE A 516 -16.81 -16.93 -10.28
C ILE A 516 -15.32 -17.02 -9.99
N ALA A 517 -14.91 -16.64 -8.78
CA ALA A 517 -13.58 -16.94 -8.24
C ALA A 517 -13.67 -18.12 -7.27
N LYS A 518 -12.89 -19.17 -7.50
CA LYS A 518 -12.95 -20.40 -6.71
C LYS A 518 -11.56 -20.98 -6.44
N SER A 519 -11.37 -21.51 -5.23
CA SER A 519 -10.26 -22.39 -4.85
C SER A 519 -10.78 -23.54 -3.98
N ASP A 520 -9.89 -24.37 -3.43
CA ASP A 520 -10.27 -25.45 -2.51
C ASP A 520 -10.98 -24.94 -1.24
N ARG A 521 -10.72 -23.68 -0.85
CA ARG A 521 -11.19 -23.11 0.42
C ARG A 521 -12.14 -21.92 0.26
N LEU A 522 -12.39 -21.44 -0.95
CA LEU A 522 -13.24 -20.26 -1.20
C LEU A 522 -14.08 -20.37 -2.47
N SER A 523 -15.21 -19.68 -2.48
CA SER A 523 -16.05 -19.48 -3.67
C SER A 523 -16.77 -18.13 -3.59
N LYS A 524 -16.46 -17.21 -4.51
CA LYS A 524 -17.07 -15.88 -4.61
C LYS A 524 -17.64 -15.65 -6.00
N ILE A 525 -18.73 -14.90 -6.08
CA ILE A 525 -19.44 -14.59 -7.32
C ILE A 525 -19.57 -13.08 -7.46
N SER A 526 -19.36 -12.58 -8.67
CA SER A 526 -19.68 -11.22 -9.09
C SER A 526 -20.68 -11.28 -10.25
N TYR A 527 -21.75 -10.48 -10.14
CA TYR A 527 -22.81 -10.42 -11.15
C TYR A 527 -22.45 -9.38 -12.20
N LEU A 528 -22.66 -9.74 -13.46
CA LEU A 528 -22.39 -8.89 -14.61
C LEU A 528 -23.68 -8.69 -15.40
N ASP A 529 -24.09 -7.44 -15.51
CA ASP A 529 -25.27 -7.04 -16.26
C ASP A 529 -24.88 -6.16 -17.44
N TYR A 530 -25.37 -6.47 -18.64
CA TYR A 530 -25.23 -5.63 -19.84
C TYR A 530 -26.37 -5.89 -20.81
N ASN A 531 -26.62 -4.98 -21.74
CA ASN A 531 -27.65 -5.14 -22.77
C ASN A 531 -27.04 -5.53 -24.11
N THR A 532 -27.70 -6.45 -24.80
CA THR A 532 -27.38 -6.80 -26.19
C THR A 532 -28.44 -6.28 -27.13
N LEU A 533 -28.01 -5.51 -28.12
CA LEU A 533 -28.81 -4.86 -29.14
C LEU A 533 -28.57 -5.53 -30.49
N ASP A 534 -29.61 -5.62 -31.31
CA ASP A 534 -29.46 -5.80 -32.75
C ASP A 534 -29.35 -4.44 -33.44
N TYR A 535 -29.05 -4.41 -34.74
CA TYR A 535 -29.15 -3.18 -35.51
C TYR A 535 -30.63 -2.82 -35.72
N PRO A 536 -31.02 -1.54 -35.64
CA PRO A 536 -32.40 -1.16 -35.86
C PRO A 536 -32.86 -1.57 -37.27
N ASP A 537 -34.07 -2.13 -37.36
CA ASP A 537 -34.66 -2.58 -38.61
C ASP A 537 -36.13 -2.15 -38.67
N VAL A 538 -36.47 -1.39 -39.72
CA VAL A 538 -37.81 -0.86 -39.95
C VAL A 538 -38.35 -1.43 -41.25
N GLY A 539 -39.46 -2.18 -41.17
CA GLY A 539 -40.14 -2.74 -42.33
C GLY A 539 -41.36 -1.92 -42.76
N ILE A 540 -41.57 -1.73 -44.06
CA ILE A 540 -42.79 -1.12 -44.62
C ILE A 540 -43.71 -2.23 -45.13
N THR A 541 -44.85 -2.43 -44.46
CA THR A 541 -45.80 -3.51 -44.80
C THR A 541 -47.24 -3.01 -44.93
N ASN A 542 -48.14 -3.90 -45.37
CA ASN A 542 -49.58 -3.61 -45.55
C ASN A 542 -49.86 -2.35 -46.39
N LEU A 543 -48.98 -2.04 -47.36
CA LEU A 543 -49.18 -0.91 -48.23
C LEU A 543 -50.41 -1.15 -49.12
N THR A 544 -51.43 -0.33 -48.91
CA THR A 544 -52.74 -0.38 -49.55
C THR A 544 -52.96 0.93 -50.29
N TYR A 545 -53.29 0.85 -51.58
CA TYR A 545 -53.47 2.00 -52.47
C TYR A 545 -54.38 1.61 -53.64
N PRO A 546 -55.08 2.56 -54.28
CA PRO A 546 -55.82 2.27 -55.51
C PRO A 546 -54.85 2.05 -56.67
N ILE A 547 -55.04 0.97 -57.44
CA ILE A 547 -54.23 0.71 -58.65
C ILE A 547 -54.56 1.72 -59.75
N GLU A 548 -55.84 2.12 -59.85
CA GLU A 548 -56.33 3.09 -60.82
C GLU A 548 -57.28 4.10 -60.15
N ILE A 549 -57.18 5.38 -60.53
CA ILE A 549 -58.03 6.45 -60.00
C ILE A 549 -58.53 7.40 -61.08
N SER A 550 -59.77 7.88 -60.95
CA SER A 550 -60.35 8.91 -61.82
C SER A 550 -59.92 10.31 -61.39
N PHE A 551 -59.74 11.23 -62.35
CA PHE A 551 -59.32 12.61 -62.10
C PHE A 551 -60.21 13.34 -61.08
N ASN A 552 -59.56 14.10 -60.19
CA ASN A 552 -60.20 14.88 -59.12
C ASN A 552 -61.00 14.03 -58.10
N LYS A 553 -60.53 12.81 -57.83
CA LYS A 553 -60.92 12.02 -56.67
C LYS A 553 -59.81 11.98 -55.63
N ASN A 554 -60.21 11.94 -54.36
CA ASN A 554 -59.31 11.68 -53.24
C ASN A 554 -59.16 10.17 -53.04
N CYS A 555 -57.97 9.71 -52.69
CA CYS A 555 -57.71 8.36 -52.23
C CYS A 555 -56.73 8.36 -51.07
N SER A 556 -56.83 7.34 -50.22
CA SER A 556 -55.91 7.13 -49.13
C SER A 556 -54.86 6.08 -49.49
N ILE A 557 -53.59 6.39 -49.27
CA ILE A 557 -52.49 5.43 -49.25
C ILE A 557 -52.24 5.07 -47.79
N SER A 558 -52.30 3.79 -47.43
CA SER A 558 -52.10 3.32 -46.06
C SER A 558 -50.96 2.31 -45.99
N PHE A 559 -50.02 2.45 -45.05
CA PHE A 559 -49.00 1.45 -44.75
C PHE A 559 -48.67 1.38 -43.26
N ILE A 560 -48.02 0.29 -42.84
CA ILE A 560 -47.54 0.11 -41.47
C ILE A 560 -46.03 0.11 -41.48
N LEU A 561 -45.43 0.97 -40.65
CA LEU A 561 -44.04 0.86 -40.25
C LEU A 561 -43.94 -0.13 -39.10
N ASN A 562 -43.33 -1.27 -39.36
CA ASN A 562 -43.05 -2.28 -38.36
C ASN A 562 -41.67 -2.07 -37.77
N LYS A 563 -41.58 -2.09 -36.44
CA LYS A 563 -40.32 -2.27 -35.73
C LYS A 563 -39.96 -3.75 -35.78
N LEU A 564 -38.97 -4.12 -36.60
CA LEU A 564 -38.54 -5.52 -36.79
C LEU A 564 -37.39 -5.91 -35.86
N SER A 565 -36.68 -4.91 -35.32
CA SER A 565 -35.56 -5.07 -34.39
C SER A 565 -35.95 -4.98 -32.92
N TYR A 566 -35.10 -5.50 -32.02
CA TYR A 566 -35.19 -5.21 -30.59
C TYR A 566 -34.82 -3.76 -30.28
N SER A 567 -33.75 -3.27 -30.91
CA SER A 567 -33.30 -1.87 -30.82
C SER A 567 -34.38 -0.92 -31.31
N ILE A 568 -34.49 0.25 -30.66
CA ILE A 568 -35.49 1.26 -30.95
C ILE A 568 -34.92 2.23 -31.99
N PRO A 569 -35.44 2.25 -33.23
CA PRO A 569 -35.05 3.25 -34.22
C PRO A 569 -35.34 4.66 -33.71
N LYS A 570 -34.37 5.55 -33.79
CA LYS A 570 -34.46 6.96 -33.39
C LYS A 570 -34.51 7.85 -34.64
N ASN A 571 -35.01 9.08 -34.47
CA ASN A 571 -35.04 10.11 -35.51
C ASN A 571 -35.60 9.59 -36.85
N VAL A 572 -36.74 8.90 -36.78
CA VAL A 572 -37.33 8.22 -37.94
C VAL A 572 -37.98 9.25 -38.85
N GLU A 573 -37.35 9.54 -39.98
CA GLU A 573 -37.84 10.41 -41.04
C GLU A 573 -38.48 9.57 -42.15
N ILE A 574 -39.73 9.85 -42.46
CA ILE A 574 -40.54 9.14 -43.46
C ILE A 574 -40.79 10.11 -44.59
N ILE A 575 -40.43 9.72 -45.80
CA ILE A 575 -40.51 10.55 -47.00
C ILE A 575 -41.30 9.79 -48.06
N LEU A 576 -42.44 10.35 -48.49
CA LEU A 576 -43.14 9.88 -49.68
C LEU A 576 -42.74 10.76 -50.86
N LEU A 577 -42.17 10.15 -51.91
CA LEU A 577 -41.76 10.82 -53.14
C LEU A 577 -42.63 10.38 -54.32
N GLN A 578 -43.07 11.34 -55.12
CA GLN A 578 -43.74 11.14 -56.39
C GLN A 578 -43.42 12.32 -57.32
N ASN A 579 -42.52 12.14 -58.30
CA ASN A 579 -42.04 13.23 -59.17
C ASN A 579 -41.55 14.46 -58.34
N ASP A 580 -42.12 15.64 -58.56
CA ASP A 580 -41.83 16.88 -57.80
C ASP A 580 -42.56 16.97 -56.45
N PHE A 581 -43.47 16.03 -56.14
CA PHE A 581 -44.18 15.97 -54.87
C PHE A 581 -43.38 15.18 -53.84
N SER A 582 -43.06 15.82 -52.71
CA SER A 582 -42.48 15.16 -51.54
C SER A 582 -43.24 15.51 -50.28
N GLU A 583 -43.67 14.51 -49.53
CA GLU A 583 -44.25 14.71 -48.20
C GLU A 583 -43.36 14.03 -47.15
N LYS A 584 -43.19 14.70 -46.00
CA LYS A 584 -42.28 14.26 -44.95
C LYS A 584 -42.96 14.23 -43.59
N TRP A 585 -42.68 13.18 -42.83
CA TRP A 585 -43.05 13.03 -41.42
C TRP A 585 -41.81 12.66 -40.61
N SER A 586 -41.78 13.06 -39.35
CA SER A 586 -40.72 12.70 -38.42
C SER A 586 -41.29 12.15 -37.12
N LEU A 587 -40.66 11.09 -36.62
CA LEU A 587 -40.89 10.53 -35.29
C LEU A 587 -39.59 10.62 -34.49
N THR A 588 -39.69 10.93 -33.21
CA THR A 588 -38.53 10.89 -32.30
C THR A 588 -37.99 9.47 -32.14
N SER A 589 -38.88 8.48 -32.11
CA SER A 589 -38.57 7.06 -32.02
C SER A 589 -39.70 6.21 -32.59
N LEU A 590 -39.37 4.99 -33.03
CA LEU A 590 -40.36 3.96 -33.39
C LEU A 590 -40.38 2.87 -32.32
N ASP A 591 -41.07 3.13 -31.20
CA ASP A 591 -41.16 2.20 -30.06
C ASP A 591 -42.06 1.00 -30.34
N SER A 592 -43.04 1.15 -31.24
CA SER A 592 -43.97 0.10 -31.68
C SER A 592 -44.45 0.35 -33.11
N ASN A 593 -45.14 -0.62 -33.70
CA ASN A 593 -45.65 -0.51 -35.07
C ASN A 593 -46.57 0.71 -35.22
N SER A 594 -46.37 1.49 -36.28
CA SER A 594 -47.10 2.74 -36.50
C SER A 594 -47.79 2.71 -37.86
N ILE A 595 -49.07 3.09 -37.87
CA ILE A 595 -49.91 3.11 -39.08
C ILE A 595 -49.88 4.52 -39.67
N PHE A 596 -49.59 4.62 -40.97
CA PHE A 596 -49.58 5.86 -41.73
C PHE A 596 -50.69 5.83 -42.77
N ASN A 597 -51.51 6.88 -42.76
CA ASN A 597 -52.54 7.12 -43.76
C ASN A 597 -52.27 8.47 -44.42
N ILE A 598 -52.19 8.48 -45.74
CA ILE A 598 -51.87 9.66 -46.54
C ILE A 598 -53.02 9.88 -47.51
N ASP A 599 -53.64 11.06 -47.44
CA ASP A 599 -54.71 11.45 -48.35
C ASP A 599 -54.13 12.13 -49.59
N LEU A 600 -54.30 11.52 -50.75
CA LEU A 600 -53.82 12.00 -52.03
C LEU A 600 -55.01 12.41 -52.91
N ASN A 601 -54.95 13.59 -53.52
CA ASN A 601 -55.90 13.99 -54.56
C ASN A 601 -55.30 13.71 -55.94
N SER A 602 -56.00 12.92 -56.76
CA SER A 602 -55.58 12.56 -58.13
C SER A 602 -55.34 13.72 -59.11
N ARG A 603 -55.65 14.98 -58.76
CA ARG A 603 -55.22 16.16 -59.52
C ARG A 603 -53.70 16.32 -59.58
N THR A 604 -52.97 15.80 -58.60
CA THR A 604 -51.50 15.85 -58.52
C THR A 604 -50.81 14.77 -59.35
N LEU A 605 -51.58 13.88 -59.99
CA LEU A 605 -51.06 12.79 -60.81
C LEU A 605 -51.01 13.20 -62.29
N HIS A 606 -50.04 12.68 -63.04
CA HIS A 606 -50.03 12.76 -64.50
C HIS A 606 -50.88 11.65 -65.13
N GLU A 607 -51.37 11.90 -66.34
CA GLU A 607 -52.09 10.90 -67.12
C GLU A 607 -51.22 9.67 -67.38
N GLY A 608 -51.70 8.47 -67.01
CA GLY A 608 -50.91 7.24 -67.06
C GLY A 608 -50.36 6.81 -65.70
N GLY A 609 -49.27 6.03 -65.70
CA GLY A 609 -48.65 5.50 -64.48
C GLY A 609 -47.85 6.56 -63.72
N ASN A 610 -48.00 6.60 -62.39
CA ASN A 610 -47.27 7.49 -61.49
C ASN A 610 -46.57 6.66 -60.43
N ASP A 611 -45.24 6.68 -60.43
CA ASP A 611 -44.42 5.90 -59.50
C ASP A 611 -44.21 6.65 -58.18
N PHE A 612 -44.39 5.92 -57.08
CA PHE A 612 -44.22 6.39 -55.73
C PHE A 612 -43.10 5.62 -55.03
N LYS A 613 -42.38 6.33 -54.18
CA LYS A 613 -41.33 5.77 -53.34
C LYS A 613 -41.51 6.25 -51.90
N ILE A 614 -41.69 5.31 -50.98
CA ILE A 614 -41.60 5.56 -49.55
C ILE A 614 -40.14 5.31 -49.15
N ILE A 615 -39.50 6.29 -48.52
CA ILE A 615 -38.19 6.20 -47.90
C ILE A 615 -38.37 6.40 -46.41
N VAL A 616 -37.78 5.54 -45.60
CA VAL A 616 -37.74 5.70 -44.15
C VAL A 616 -36.28 5.74 -43.74
N ASN A 617 -35.78 6.92 -43.39
CA ASN A 617 -34.46 7.11 -42.78
C ASN A 617 -34.59 7.02 -41.27
N TYR A 618 -33.66 6.37 -40.60
CA TYR A 618 -33.66 6.27 -39.15
C TYR A 618 -32.26 6.05 -38.61
N GLU A 619 -32.08 6.26 -37.32
CA GLU A 619 -30.78 6.17 -36.65
C GLU A 619 -30.82 5.14 -35.51
N ASP A 620 -29.65 4.59 -35.16
CA ASP A 620 -29.46 3.90 -33.88
C ASP A 620 -29.01 4.87 -32.78
N ASP A 621 -28.87 4.35 -31.56
CA ASP A 621 -28.44 5.14 -30.39
C ASP A 621 -27.01 5.71 -30.54
N ASN A 622 -26.23 5.27 -31.53
CA ASN A 622 -24.90 5.78 -31.88
C ASN A 622 -24.93 6.75 -33.09
N ASN A 623 -26.11 7.22 -33.51
CA ASN A 623 -26.33 8.10 -34.66
C ASN A 623 -25.90 7.49 -36.02
N LYS A 624 -25.76 6.17 -36.12
CA LYS A 624 -25.54 5.52 -37.41
C LYS A 624 -26.86 5.48 -38.16
N LYS A 625 -26.83 5.85 -39.44
CA LYS A 625 -28.01 6.01 -40.29
C LYS A 625 -28.35 4.73 -41.06
N TYR A 626 -29.64 4.47 -41.17
CA TYR A 626 -30.24 3.34 -41.87
C TYR A 626 -31.38 3.86 -42.76
N GLU A 627 -31.71 3.08 -43.79
CA GLU A 627 -32.73 3.46 -44.76
C GLU A 627 -33.51 2.23 -45.26
N THR A 628 -34.84 2.30 -45.21
CA THR A 628 -35.73 1.33 -45.83
C THR A 628 -36.53 2.00 -46.95
N ARG A 629 -36.71 1.29 -48.08
CA ARG A 629 -37.43 1.81 -49.24
C ARG A 629 -38.54 0.88 -49.68
N ARG A 630 -39.66 1.43 -50.13
CA ARG A 630 -40.74 0.66 -50.77
C ARG A 630 -41.33 1.43 -51.95
N TYR A 631 -41.55 0.74 -53.05
CA TYR A 631 -42.06 1.32 -54.30
C TYR A 631 -43.47 0.84 -54.59
N PHE A 632 -44.25 1.67 -55.26
CA PHE A 632 -45.56 1.33 -55.81
C PHE A 632 -45.94 2.30 -56.92
N SER A 633 -47.01 2.04 -57.66
CA SER A 633 -47.44 2.90 -58.77
C SER A 633 -48.96 3.03 -58.79
N ILE A 634 -49.47 4.24 -59.02
CA ILE A 634 -50.89 4.53 -59.18
C ILE A 634 -51.13 5.02 -60.60
N THR A 635 -52.09 4.43 -61.30
CA THR A 635 -52.45 4.85 -62.66
C THR A 635 -53.59 5.85 -62.62
N LEU A 636 -53.40 7.03 -63.23
CA LEU A 636 -54.49 7.98 -63.46
C LEU A 636 -55.23 7.61 -64.74
N ALA A 637 -56.54 7.42 -64.64
CA ALA A 637 -57.39 7.14 -65.79
C ALA A 637 -57.29 8.25 -66.85
N LYS A 638 -57.47 7.88 -68.12
CA LYS A 638 -57.31 8.78 -69.28
C LYS A 638 -58.10 10.08 -69.12
N LEU A 639 -57.41 11.21 -69.25
CA LEU A 639 -58.01 12.53 -69.05
C LEU A 639 -58.79 12.98 -70.28
N SER A 640 -59.97 13.57 -70.08
CA SER A 640 -60.68 14.30 -71.13
C SER A 640 -59.96 15.61 -71.48
N PHE A 641 -60.16 16.15 -72.68
CA PHE A 641 -59.47 17.37 -73.14
C PHE A 641 -59.57 18.56 -72.15
N PRO A 642 -60.72 18.86 -71.51
CA PRO A 642 -60.79 19.90 -70.47
C PRO A 642 -59.96 19.57 -69.23
N GLN A 643 -59.91 18.29 -68.82
CA GLN A 643 -59.15 17.84 -67.65
C GLN A 643 -57.64 17.91 -67.89
N LYS A 644 -57.17 17.68 -69.13
CA LYS A 644 -55.76 17.86 -69.49
C LYS A 644 -55.30 19.30 -69.34
N ILE A 645 -56.15 20.27 -69.72
CA ILE A 645 -55.86 21.70 -69.54
C ILE A 645 -55.80 22.06 -68.05
N ILE A 646 -56.74 21.55 -67.24
CA ILE A 646 -56.76 21.78 -65.79
C ILE A 646 -55.54 21.16 -65.10
N SER A 647 -55.17 19.92 -65.45
CA SER A 647 -53.99 19.23 -64.92
C SER A 647 -52.70 19.97 -65.30
N LEU A 648 -52.59 20.45 -66.55
CA LEU A 648 -51.44 21.22 -67.00
C LEU A 648 -51.30 22.56 -66.25
N LEU A 649 -52.41 23.29 -66.08
CA LEU A 649 -52.42 24.54 -65.31
C LEU A 649 -52.01 24.30 -63.86
N TYR A 650 -52.50 23.23 -63.24
CA TYR A 650 -52.15 22.85 -61.87
C TYR A 650 -50.67 22.43 -61.73
N SER A 651 -50.12 21.73 -62.73
CA SER A 651 -48.69 21.39 -62.75
C SER A 651 -47.80 22.63 -62.91
N ILE A 652 -48.25 23.65 -63.64
CA ILE A 652 -47.56 24.95 -63.76
C ILE A 652 -47.63 25.72 -62.45
N GLU A 653 -48.78 25.69 -61.76
CA GLU A 653 -48.98 26.30 -60.45
C GLU A 653 -48.04 25.68 -59.39
N LEU A 654 -48.00 24.35 -59.30
CA LEU A 654 -47.07 23.64 -58.40
C LEU A 654 -45.59 23.88 -58.76
N TRP A 655 -45.26 23.95 -60.05
CA TRP A 655 -43.89 24.27 -60.49
C TRP A 655 -43.48 25.69 -60.11
N LEU A 656 -44.40 26.67 -60.23
CA LEU A 656 -44.17 28.04 -59.76
C LEU A 656 -44.01 28.12 -58.25
N GLU A 657 -44.79 27.36 -57.47
CA GLU A 657 -44.65 27.29 -56.01
C GLU A 657 -43.33 26.64 -55.57
N SER A 658 -42.78 25.70 -56.34
CA SER A 658 -41.49 25.05 -56.04
C SER A 658 -40.25 25.94 -56.29
N LEU A 659 -40.43 27.07 -56.99
CA LEU A 659 -39.36 28.03 -57.30
C LEU A 659 -39.18 29.13 -56.24
N PHE A 660 -39.98 29.12 -55.17
CA PHE A 660 -39.96 30.11 -54.08
C PHE A 660 -39.65 29.51 -52.71
#